data_AF-A0A3P6E1Q0-F1
#
_entry.id   AF-A0A3P6E1Q0-F1
#
_cell.length_a   1.000
_cell.length_b   1.000
_cell.length_c   1.000
_cell.angle_alpha   90.00
_cell.angle_beta   90.00
_cell.angle_gamma   90.00
#
_symmetry.space_group_name_H-M   'P 1'
#
loop_
_entity.id
_entity.type
_entity.pdbx_description
1 polymer ?
#
loop_
_entity_poly.entity_id
_entity_poly.type
_entity_poly.pdbx_seq_one_letter_code
_entity_poly.pdbx_strand_id
1 'polypeptide(L)'
;MLRACALLCSSTPITFPPVQLFNPNNTSLHFPTFELSRPVSASTRAPCHFSLVGAGGRCSFTVRSTATEEAVETSSDSKLDLVEVGFLSGVHGLQGEICIKPNTDFPDLRFSKPGRRWLKQQLMGQDKIDEVELVEGRPHPAQKSWILKFRGLDDVDQVRQLVGATLLAEEDDRPELDDGEFYSRDLLGMRVLLKETGQLVGTVANVFDNGGNDLLHVLLDSSMEACNGSAKTNQLVWIPFVDAIVPDVDLERREMYITPPKGLLEVNMRADELSKKERRQLEWKERKKQQKRLIAAKKKLCELEQKHVFDGLRFGEKSQRSLLADHILDVNSTLLQKALQSIEDSSKKRWNVTEELNALRARESECTVNVSRECLGFDASEEKVGDNFSFLQQGQSLYSEGKVSICLVLNDHGTEQLEGESGAVSYLQTLLDDEQRFLKEDERACVPLIVVSPEHAIEDLRNLFQENDYFGFESEKVWFLKEETLPVVCSSPEEPKKHKILMKSPWEILKSPVGSGGVLSVLASHGITDSLSSLGIDYLQVHSIETRSHHINRMLVGFVSAKGAEIGIQVTEESEVKNLEMIFTLKFLKRLKGKIEFEAVMKMNSHVQMVEKEWVESVPTEPNSSEFRSDIYGVLGECSSPAKICLMNITV
;
A
#
# COMPACT_ATOMS: atom_id res chain seq x y z
N MET A 1 -29.21 -18.83 17.43
CA MET A 1 -28.69 -20.19 17.18
C MET A 1 -28.54 -20.31 15.68
N LEU A 2 -27.31 -20.33 15.17
CA LEU A 2 -27.04 -20.64 13.76
C LEU A 2 -27.42 -22.12 13.57
N ARG A 3 -28.33 -22.44 12.64
CA ARG A 3 -28.52 -23.83 12.23
C ARG A 3 -27.26 -24.23 11.47
N ALA A 4 -26.59 -25.28 11.93
CA ALA A 4 -25.46 -25.85 11.19
C ALA A 4 -26.02 -26.61 9.98
N CYS A 5 -25.49 -26.34 8.79
CA CYS A 5 -25.54 -27.31 7.71
C CYS A 5 -24.46 -28.35 8.02
N ALA A 6 -24.78 -29.63 7.94
CA ALA A 6 -23.83 -30.70 8.21
C ALA A 6 -23.39 -31.33 6.90
N LEU A 7 -22.08 -31.47 6.70
CA LEU A 7 -21.54 -32.24 5.59
C LEU A 7 -21.26 -33.67 5.99
N LEU A 8 -21.66 -34.59 5.12
CA LEU A 8 -21.45 -36.02 5.31
C LEU A 8 -20.38 -36.51 4.33
N CYS A 9 -19.38 -37.17 4.88
CA CYS A 9 -18.28 -37.76 4.15
C CYS A 9 -18.60 -39.22 3.82
N SER A 10 -18.97 -39.51 2.57
CA SER A 10 -19.20 -40.90 2.15
C SER A 10 -17.92 -41.74 2.04
N SER A 11 -16.73 -41.14 2.00
CA SER A 11 -15.41 -41.78 2.11
C SER A 11 -14.31 -40.76 1.82
N THR A 12 -13.20 -40.74 2.55
CA THR A 12 -12.06 -39.85 2.31
C THR A 12 -11.25 -40.27 1.05
N PRO A 13 -10.81 -39.35 0.17
CA PRO A 13 -9.93 -39.70 -0.94
C PRO A 13 -8.47 -39.91 -0.47
N ILE A 14 -7.86 -40.94 -1.07
CA ILE A 14 -6.44 -41.37 -1.10
C ILE A 14 -5.44 -40.41 -0.45
N THR A 15 -4.93 -40.80 0.72
CA THR A 15 -3.74 -40.23 1.38
C THR A 15 -2.46 -40.78 0.73
N PHE A 16 -1.59 -39.89 0.21
CA PHE A 16 -0.24 -40.27 -0.22
C PHE A 16 0.63 -40.71 0.98
N PRO A 17 1.55 -41.68 0.83
CA PRO A 17 2.35 -42.17 1.94
C PRO A 17 3.41 -41.14 2.38
N PRO A 18 3.84 -41.17 3.66
CA PRO A 18 4.78 -40.21 4.21
C PRO A 18 6.19 -40.41 3.64
N VAL A 19 6.82 -39.30 3.22
CA VAL A 19 8.22 -39.22 2.84
C VAL A 19 9.09 -39.54 4.07
N GLN A 20 9.90 -40.60 3.97
CA GLN A 20 10.88 -40.93 4.99
C GLN A 20 12.03 -39.91 5.01
N LEU A 21 12.24 -39.33 6.19
CA LEU A 21 13.37 -38.48 6.55
C LEU A 21 14.68 -39.30 6.48
N PHE A 22 15.58 -38.95 5.56
CA PHE A 22 16.97 -39.42 5.58
C PHE A 22 17.75 -38.63 6.64
N ASN A 23 18.26 -39.33 7.65
CA ASN A 23 19.22 -38.81 8.61
C ASN A 23 20.66 -39.07 8.08
N PRO A 24 21.62 -38.15 8.26
CA PRO A 24 22.94 -38.25 7.66
C PRO A 24 23.87 -39.05 8.57
N ASN A 25 24.70 -39.93 8.00
CA ASN A 25 26.07 -40.15 8.47
C ASN A 25 26.88 -41.04 7.52
N ASN A 26 28.10 -40.56 7.25
CA ASN A 26 29.28 -41.25 6.73
C ASN A 26 29.21 -41.96 5.37
N THR A 27 29.89 -41.37 4.38
CA THR A 27 31.22 -41.91 4.01
C THR A 27 31.99 -40.92 3.13
N SER A 28 33.26 -40.77 3.50
CA SER A 28 34.30 -39.96 2.90
C SER A 28 34.71 -40.45 1.51
N LEU A 29 34.80 -39.55 0.54
CA LEU A 29 35.73 -39.70 -0.58
C LEU A 29 36.36 -38.35 -0.96
N HIS A 30 37.69 -38.39 -0.97
CA HIS A 30 38.63 -37.34 -1.34
C HIS A 30 38.42 -36.80 -2.76
N PHE A 31 38.54 -35.49 -2.92
CA PHE A 31 38.92 -34.86 -4.20
C PHE A 31 40.04 -33.82 -3.96
N PRO A 32 41.03 -33.74 -4.87
CA PRO A 32 42.24 -32.97 -4.65
C PRO A 32 42.06 -31.48 -4.95
N THR A 33 42.78 -30.69 -4.17
CA THR A 33 43.00 -29.25 -4.30
C THR A 33 43.67 -28.93 -5.63
N PHE A 34 43.09 -28.03 -6.43
CA PHE A 34 43.79 -27.37 -7.54
C PHE A 34 43.80 -25.86 -7.32
N GLU A 35 45.01 -25.33 -7.19
CA GLU A 35 45.31 -23.90 -7.11
C GLU A 35 45.00 -23.21 -8.45
N LEU A 36 44.40 -22.03 -8.40
CA LEU A 36 44.22 -21.15 -9.55
C LEU A 36 45.09 -19.91 -9.37
N SER A 37 46.22 -19.91 -10.07
CA SER A 37 47.05 -18.76 -10.34
C SER A 37 46.55 -18.00 -11.58
N ARG A 38 46.58 -16.66 -11.50
CA ARG A 38 46.33 -15.71 -12.61
C ARG A 38 47.35 -15.91 -13.74
N PRO A 39 47.04 -15.47 -14.96
CA PRO A 39 47.64 -14.18 -15.37
C PRO A 39 46.75 -13.24 -16.21
N VAL A 40 47.31 -12.04 -16.33
CA VAL A 40 46.90 -10.80 -16.99
C VAL A 40 47.06 -10.89 -18.52
N SER A 41 46.19 -10.23 -19.29
CA SER A 41 46.52 -9.19 -20.30
C SER A 41 45.48 -9.07 -21.44
N ALA A 42 45.48 -7.89 -22.04
CA ALA A 42 44.42 -7.24 -22.81
C ALA A 42 44.39 -7.60 -24.31
N SER A 43 43.27 -7.31 -24.98
CA SER A 43 43.19 -6.26 -26.04
C SER A 43 42.10 -6.51 -27.10
N THR A 44 41.43 -5.40 -27.46
CA THR A 44 40.88 -5.00 -28.77
C THR A 44 39.56 -5.56 -29.34
N ARG A 45 38.60 -4.62 -29.42
CA ARG A 45 37.80 -4.16 -30.59
C ARG A 45 36.83 -5.12 -31.32
N ALA A 46 35.56 -4.78 -31.09
CA ALA A 46 34.59 -4.26 -32.07
C ALA A 46 33.70 -5.24 -32.89
N PRO A 47 32.49 -4.77 -33.29
CA PRO A 47 31.29 -5.58 -33.49
C PRO A 47 30.95 -5.80 -34.97
N CYS A 48 30.13 -6.79 -35.30
CA CYS A 48 29.46 -6.86 -36.60
C CYS A 48 28.05 -7.49 -36.49
N HIS A 49 27.11 -6.73 -37.05
CA HIS A 49 25.74 -7.07 -37.43
C HIS A 49 25.66 -8.23 -38.45
N PHE A 50 24.51 -8.93 -38.48
CA PHE A 50 23.70 -9.34 -39.65
C PHE A 50 22.51 -10.18 -39.09
N SER A 51 21.25 -9.75 -39.05
CA SER A 51 20.26 -9.42 -40.11
C SER A 51 19.71 -10.61 -40.92
N LEU A 52 18.52 -11.06 -40.46
CA LEU A 52 17.28 -11.44 -41.19
C LEU A 52 17.08 -12.76 -41.97
N VAL A 53 15.78 -13.11 -41.98
CA VAL A 53 14.98 -14.09 -42.77
C VAL A 53 14.88 -15.47 -42.10
N GLY A 54 13.73 -16.09 -41.88
CA GLY A 54 12.34 -15.90 -42.28
C GLY A 54 11.66 -17.29 -42.30
N ALA A 55 10.33 -17.31 -42.26
CA ALA A 55 9.43 -18.47 -42.41
C ALA A 55 9.20 -19.35 -41.16
N GLY A 56 7.91 -19.50 -40.83
CA GLY A 56 7.41 -20.24 -39.68
C GLY A 56 7.21 -21.74 -39.94
N GLY A 57 6.65 -22.40 -38.93
CA GLY A 57 6.24 -23.79 -39.02
C GLY A 57 6.30 -24.45 -37.65
N ARG A 58 5.11 -24.69 -37.08
CA ARG A 58 4.88 -25.56 -35.94
C ARG A 58 5.57 -26.91 -36.16
N CYS A 59 6.24 -27.46 -35.16
CA CYS A 59 6.55 -28.88 -35.14
C CYS A 59 6.49 -29.45 -33.72
N SER A 60 5.44 -30.24 -33.52
CA SER A 60 5.27 -31.26 -32.49
C SER A 60 6.40 -32.29 -32.56
N PHE A 61 6.98 -32.63 -31.41
CA PHE A 61 7.88 -33.77 -31.30
C PHE A 61 7.13 -35.01 -30.83
N THR A 62 7.09 -35.99 -31.74
CA THR A 62 6.66 -37.38 -31.54
C THR A 62 7.83 -38.17 -30.98
N VAL A 63 7.62 -38.97 -29.94
CA VAL A 63 8.52 -40.07 -29.58
C VAL A 63 7.76 -41.38 -29.77
N ARG A 64 8.33 -42.23 -30.63
CA ARG A 64 7.93 -43.60 -30.92
C ARG A 64 8.08 -44.47 -29.69
N SER A 65 7.15 -45.40 -29.49
CA SER A 65 7.46 -46.68 -28.86
C SER A 65 6.76 -47.79 -29.66
N THR A 66 7.55 -48.80 -30.02
CA THR A 66 7.17 -49.96 -30.83
C THR A 66 6.47 -51.03 -30.00
N ALA A 67 5.51 -51.68 -30.64
CA ALA A 67 4.63 -52.71 -30.12
C ALA A 67 5.34 -54.01 -29.68
N THR A 68 4.73 -54.68 -28.71
CA THR A 68 4.67 -56.15 -28.60
C THR A 68 3.23 -56.54 -28.26
N GLU A 69 2.81 -57.66 -28.86
CA GLU A 69 1.44 -58.09 -29.15
C GLU A 69 0.58 -58.54 -27.97
N GLU A 70 -0.71 -58.51 -28.31
CA GLU A 70 -1.94 -59.02 -27.72
C GLU A 70 -1.88 -60.24 -26.80
N ALA A 71 -2.72 -60.19 -25.75
CA ALA A 71 -3.58 -61.30 -25.41
C ALA A 71 -5.00 -60.76 -25.14
N VAL A 72 -5.93 -61.24 -25.96
CA VAL A 72 -7.38 -61.04 -25.85
C VAL A 72 -7.89 -61.92 -24.73
N GLU A 73 -8.48 -61.33 -23.69
CA GLU A 73 -9.51 -62.01 -22.90
C GLU A 73 -10.73 -61.10 -22.78
N THR A 74 -11.79 -61.53 -23.45
CA THR A 74 -13.14 -61.02 -23.34
C THR A 74 -13.73 -61.44 -21.98
N SER A 75 -14.05 -60.47 -21.14
CA SER A 75 -15.15 -60.61 -20.18
C SER A 75 -15.77 -59.25 -19.91
N SER A 76 -17.01 -59.10 -20.35
CA SER A 76 -17.91 -58.01 -20.00
C SER A 76 -18.08 -57.94 -18.48
N ASP A 77 -17.61 -56.86 -17.85
CA ASP A 77 -18.01 -56.50 -16.49
C ASP A 77 -18.38 -55.03 -16.44
N SER A 78 -19.65 -54.78 -16.08
CA SER A 78 -20.15 -53.49 -15.63
C SER A 78 -19.24 -52.98 -14.52
N LYS A 79 -18.59 -51.84 -14.74
CA LYS A 79 -17.71 -51.21 -13.75
C LYS A 79 -18.55 -50.78 -12.54
N LEU A 80 -18.57 -51.60 -11.49
CA LEU A 80 -19.20 -51.25 -10.22
C LEU A 80 -18.35 -50.16 -9.58
N ASP A 81 -18.94 -48.98 -9.38
CA ASP A 81 -18.31 -47.92 -8.58
C ASP A 81 -18.49 -48.28 -7.09
N LEU A 82 -17.37 -48.56 -6.42
CA LEU A 82 -17.33 -49.08 -5.04
C LEU A 82 -16.74 -48.03 -4.09
N VAL A 83 -17.35 -47.87 -2.92
CA VAL A 83 -16.97 -46.90 -1.89
C VAL A 83 -16.46 -47.62 -0.64
N GLU A 84 -15.33 -47.16 -0.09
CA GLU A 84 -14.74 -47.71 1.13
C GLU A 84 -15.53 -47.29 2.36
N VAL A 85 -16.12 -48.27 3.08
CA VAL A 85 -17.01 -48.01 4.22
C VAL A 85 -16.43 -48.43 5.56
N GLY A 86 -15.38 -49.25 5.60
CA GLY A 86 -14.74 -49.64 6.86
C GLY A 86 -13.52 -50.53 6.70
N PHE A 87 -12.73 -50.65 7.77
CA PHE A 87 -11.48 -51.41 7.80
C PHE A 87 -11.57 -52.59 8.76
N LEU A 88 -11.20 -53.79 8.30
CA LEU A 88 -11.11 -54.97 9.16
C LEU A 88 -9.94 -54.82 10.12
N SER A 89 -10.25 -54.69 11.41
CA SER A 89 -9.27 -54.47 12.48
C SER A 89 -8.86 -55.74 13.22
N GLY A 90 -9.68 -56.80 13.19
CA GLY A 90 -9.38 -58.05 13.87
C GLY A 90 -10.51 -59.08 13.82
N VAL A 91 -10.28 -60.21 14.48
CA VAL A 91 -11.27 -61.29 14.70
C VAL A 91 -12.00 -61.10 16.02
N HIS A 92 -13.24 -61.58 16.12
CA HIS A 92 -14.03 -61.64 17.34
C HIS A 92 -14.60 -63.05 17.54
N GLY A 93 -14.41 -63.63 18.73
CA GLY A 93 -14.92 -64.96 19.06
C GLY A 93 -14.29 -66.12 18.27
N LEU A 94 -14.90 -67.31 18.39
CA LEU A 94 -14.46 -68.55 17.75
C LEU A 94 -15.31 -68.96 16.52
N GLN A 95 -16.33 -68.16 16.17
CA GLN A 95 -17.31 -68.47 15.12
C GLN A 95 -17.13 -67.60 13.86
N GLY A 96 -15.89 -67.19 13.58
CA GLY A 96 -15.57 -66.39 12.39
C GLY A 96 -16.16 -64.97 12.38
N GLU A 97 -16.50 -64.38 13.54
CA GLU A 97 -16.95 -62.99 13.59
C GLU A 97 -15.76 -62.03 13.40
N ILE A 98 -16.02 -60.87 12.79
CA ILE A 98 -15.00 -59.91 12.38
C ILE A 98 -15.24 -58.55 13.04
N CYS A 99 -14.18 -57.90 13.52
CA CYS A 99 -14.24 -56.55 14.06
C CYS A 99 -13.83 -55.51 13.01
N ILE A 100 -14.78 -54.66 12.58
CA ILE A 100 -14.58 -53.59 11.60
C ILE A 100 -14.58 -52.22 12.28
N LYS A 101 -13.60 -51.38 11.93
CA LYS A 101 -13.62 -49.96 12.26
C LYS A 101 -14.40 -49.21 11.16
N PRO A 102 -15.46 -48.46 11.50
CA PRO A 102 -16.22 -47.70 10.52
C PRO A 102 -15.32 -46.64 9.86
N ASN A 103 -15.45 -46.50 8.54
CA ASN A 103 -14.93 -45.38 7.75
C ASN A 103 -16.10 -44.76 6.96
N THR A 104 -17.21 -44.54 7.65
CA THR A 104 -18.46 -44.03 7.11
C THR A 104 -19.24 -43.36 8.23
N ASP A 105 -19.99 -42.31 7.90
CA ASP A 105 -20.85 -41.60 8.85
C ASP A 105 -22.16 -42.35 9.17
N PHE A 106 -22.47 -43.40 8.40
CA PHE A 106 -23.69 -44.21 8.55
C PHE A 106 -23.41 -45.67 8.93
N PRO A 107 -22.65 -45.95 10.00
CA PRO A 107 -22.24 -47.32 10.30
C PRO A 107 -23.43 -48.22 10.64
N ASP A 108 -24.44 -47.71 11.36
CA ASP A 108 -25.65 -48.47 11.70
C ASP A 108 -26.43 -48.94 10.46
N LEU A 109 -26.63 -48.05 9.49
CA LEU A 109 -27.33 -48.41 8.25
C LEU A 109 -26.52 -49.39 7.40
N ARG A 110 -25.20 -49.22 7.33
CA ARG A 110 -24.29 -50.01 6.47
C ARG A 110 -24.00 -51.40 7.01
N PHE A 111 -23.92 -51.52 8.33
CA PHE A 111 -23.43 -52.72 9.01
C PHE A 111 -24.50 -53.55 9.69
N SER A 112 -25.66 -52.97 10.06
CA SER A 112 -26.76 -53.77 10.62
C SER A 112 -27.62 -54.46 9.57
N LYS A 113 -27.68 -53.93 8.34
CA LYS A 113 -28.50 -54.50 7.26
C LYS A 113 -27.74 -55.63 6.52
N PRO A 114 -28.27 -56.87 6.49
CA PRO A 114 -27.70 -57.94 5.69
C PRO A 114 -27.69 -57.60 4.19
N GLY A 115 -26.70 -58.09 3.45
CA GLY A 115 -26.63 -57.87 2.00
C GLY A 115 -25.24 -58.07 1.39
N ARG A 116 -25.15 -57.89 0.08
CA ARG A 116 -23.90 -58.02 -0.69
C ARG A 116 -22.93 -56.89 -0.36
N ARG A 117 -21.66 -57.21 -0.17
CA ARG A 117 -20.54 -56.30 0.09
C ARG A 117 -19.30 -56.82 -0.63
N TRP A 118 -18.25 -56.02 -0.68
CA TRP A 118 -16.98 -56.42 -1.28
C TRP A 118 -15.83 -56.23 -0.29
N LEU A 119 -14.91 -57.18 -0.25
CA LEU A 119 -13.68 -57.08 0.52
C LEU A 119 -12.51 -56.83 -0.41
N LYS A 120 -11.80 -55.73 -0.21
CA LYS A 120 -10.57 -55.38 -0.90
C LYS A 120 -9.37 -55.80 -0.06
N GLN A 121 -8.56 -56.71 -0.60
CA GLN A 121 -7.30 -57.15 0.00
C GLN A 121 -6.12 -56.80 -0.89
N GLN A 122 -5.04 -56.31 -0.29
CA GLN A 122 -3.80 -56.04 -1.00
C GLN A 122 -2.87 -57.25 -0.90
N LEU A 123 -2.78 -58.03 -1.98
CA LEU A 123 -1.93 -59.23 -2.07
C LEU A 123 -0.84 -59.00 -3.11
N MET A 124 0.43 -59.08 -2.67
CA MET A 124 1.62 -58.89 -3.54
C MET A 124 1.60 -57.60 -4.39
N GLY A 125 0.99 -56.53 -3.86
CA GLY A 125 0.90 -55.23 -4.55
C GLY A 125 -0.25 -55.09 -5.56
N GLN A 126 -1.11 -56.11 -5.70
CA GLN A 126 -2.36 -56.04 -6.45
C GLN A 126 -3.57 -56.07 -5.53
N ASP A 127 -4.60 -55.29 -5.88
CA ASP A 127 -5.87 -55.25 -5.17
C ASP A 127 -6.76 -56.40 -5.66
N LYS A 128 -7.08 -57.35 -4.78
CA LYS A 128 -8.08 -58.39 -5.02
C LYS A 128 -9.38 -57.99 -4.35
N ILE A 129 -10.47 -57.94 -5.12
CA ILE A 129 -11.81 -57.60 -4.62
C ILE A 129 -12.66 -58.87 -4.68
N ASP A 130 -13.07 -59.37 -3.52
CA ASP A 130 -13.93 -60.54 -3.39
C ASP A 130 -15.32 -60.14 -2.91
N GLU A 131 -16.36 -60.70 -3.53
CA GLU A 131 -17.76 -60.50 -3.10
C GLU A 131 -18.04 -61.34 -1.84
N VAL A 132 -18.66 -60.71 -0.85
CA VAL A 132 -19.08 -61.37 0.40
C VAL A 132 -20.51 -60.96 0.76
N GLU A 133 -21.26 -61.87 1.38
CA GLU A 133 -22.61 -61.59 1.86
C GLU A 133 -22.59 -61.36 3.37
N LEU A 134 -22.91 -60.14 3.81
CA LEU A 134 -23.08 -59.80 5.21
C LEU A 134 -24.38 -60.42 5.74
N VAL A 135 -24.27 -61.27 6.76
CA VAL A 135 -25.39 -62.00 7.36
C VAL A 135 -25.92 -61.25 8.60
N GLU A 136 -25.02 -60.77 9.44
CA GLU A 136 -25.37 -60.08 10.69
C GLU A 136 -24.29 -59.05 11.02
N GLY A 137 -24.69 -57.92 11.58
CA GLY A 137 -23.75 -56.94 12.14
C GLY A 137 -24.33 -56.19 13.33
N ARG A 138 -23.50 -56.03 14.37
CA ARG A 138 -23.88 -55.38 15.62
C ARG A 138 -22.78 -54.44 16.12
N PRO A 139 -23.13 -53.35 16.82
CA PRO A 139 -22.14 -52.46 17.41
C PRO A 139 -21.39 -53.17 18.55
N HIS A 140 -20.08 -52.94 18.65
CA HIS A 140 -19.28 -53.46 19.76
C HIS A 140 -19.53 -52.60 21.02
N PRO A 141 -19.99 -53.17 22.16
CA PRO A 141 -20.44 -52.38 23.31
C PRO A 141 -19.32 -51.57 24.02
N ALA A 142 -18.06 -51.95 23.83
CA ALA A 142 -16.90 -51.31 24.51
C ALA A 142 -15.92 -50.59 23.56
N GLN A 143 -16.12 -50.60 22.25
CA GLN A 143 -15.18 -50.04 21.27
C GLN A 143 -15.94 -49.33 20.15
N LYS A 144 -15.35 -48.31 19.53
CA LYS A 144 -15.89 -47.67 18.31
C LYS A 144 -15.66 -48.56 17.08
N SER A 145 -16.19 -49.78 17.13
CA SER A 145 -16.07 -50.81 16.09
C SER A 145 -17.35 -51.66 16.01
N TRP A 146 -17.48 -52.40 14.93
CA TRP A 146 -18.63 -53.21 14.58
C TRP A 146 -18.24 -54.67 14.45
N ILE A 147 -19.05 -55.56 14.98
CA ILE A 147 -18.87 -57.01 14.87
C ILE A 147 -19.75 -57.49 13.73
N LEU A 148 -19.15 -58.01 12.65
CA LEU A 148 -19.85 -58.51 11.46
C LEU A 148 -19.65 -60.01 11.30
N LYS A 149 -20.66 -60.67 10.72
CA LYS A 149 -20.61 -62.07 10.29
C LYS A 149 -20.94 -62.18 8.80
N PHE A 150 -20.04 -62.78 8.03
CA PHE A 150 -20.23 -63.01 6.60
C PHE A 150 -20.57 -64.47 6.30
N ARG A 151 -21.34 -64.71 5.25
CA ARG A 151 -21.69 -66.06 4.80
C ARG A 151 -20.44 -66.78 4.31
N GLY A 152 -20.16 -67.97 4.84
CA GLY A 152 -19.05 -68.82 4.41
C GLY A 152 -17.71 -68.55 5.09
N LEU A 153 -17.64 -67.59 6.02
CA LEU A 153 -16.46 -67.30 6.84
C LEU A 153 -16.72 -67.70 8.30
N ASP A 154 -16.90 -68.99 8.55
CA ASP A 154 -17.24 -69.52 9.89
C ASP A 154 -16.00 -69.94 10.72
N ASP A 155 -14.81 -69.92 10.11
CA ASP A 155 -13.55 -70.34 10.75
C ASP A 155 -12.62 -69.15 11.06
N VAL A 156 -12.05 -69.15 12.27
CA VAL A 156 -11.19 -68.06 12.77
C VAL A 156 -9.93 -67.92 11.93
N ASP A 157 -9.34 -69.03 11.48
CA ASP A 157 -8.11 -69.01 10.70
C ASP A 157 -8.32 -68.39 9.31
N GLN A 158 -9.49 -68.56 8.71
CA GLN A 158 -9.87 -67.93 7.44
C GLN A 158 -10.04 -66.42 7.61
N VAL A 159 -10.76 -65.99 8.65
CA VAL A 159 -10.98 -64.57 8.93
C VAL A 159 -9.69 -63.85 9.30
N ARG A 160 -8.77 -64.53 10.01
CA ARG A 160 -7.49 -63.95 10.39
C ARG A 160 -6.63 -63.54 9.18
N GLN A 161 -6.77 -64.24 8.06
CA GLN A 161 -6.13 -63.88 6.78
C GLN A 161 -6.77 -62.64 6.13
N LEU A 162 -7.98 -62.27 6.55
CA LEU A 162 -8.71 -61.10 6.07
C LEU A 162 -8.45 -59.83 6.89
N VAL A 163 -7.74 -59.93 8.02
CA VAL A 163 -7.41 -58.76 8.85
C VAL A 163 -6.53 -57.79 8.05
N GLY A 164 -6.94 -56.53 7.99
CA GLY A 164 -6.34 -55.50 7.13
C GLY A 164 -7.06 -55.28 5.79
N ALA A 165 -8.08 -56.09 5.46
CA ALA A 165 -8.94 -55.84 4.31
C ALA A 165 -9.83 -54.60 4.51
N THR A 166 -10.21 -53.97 3.40
CA THR A 166 -11.15 -52.84 3.39
C THR A 166 -12.50 -53.32 2.90
N LEU A 167 -13.55 -53.03 3.66
CA LEU A 167 -14.94 -53.31 3.28
C LEU A 167 -15.44 -52.20 2.37
N LEU A 168 -16.00 -52.60 1.25
CA LEU A 168 -16.56 -51.75 0.20
C LEU A 168 -18.08 -51.97 0.10
N ALA A 169 -18.80 -50.91 -0.23
CA ALA A 169 -20.22 -50.93 -0.58
C ALA A 169 -20.42 -50.31 -1.98
N GLU A 170 -21.55 -50.65 -2.62
CA GLU A 170 -21.92 -50.10 -3.92
C GLU A 170 -22.25 -48.60 -3.79
N GLU A 171 -21.81 -47.79 -4.76
CA GLU A 171 -22.00 -46.34 -4.74
C GLU A 171 -23.48 -45.93 -4.78
N ASP A 172 -24.35 -46.73 -5.42
CA ASP A 172 -25.78 -46.45 -5.55
C ASP A 172 -26.59 -46.69 -4.25
N ASP A 173 -26.01 -47.34 -3.24
CA ASP A 173 -26.66 -47.57 -1.94
C ASP A 173 -26.54 -46.30 -1.06
N ARG A 174 -26.72 -45.09 -1.58
CA ARG A 174 -26.61 -43.85 -0.77
C ARG A 174 -27.85 -43.68 0.11
N PRO A 175 -27.70 -43.50 1.44
CA PRO A 175 -28.84 -43.12 2.29
C PRO A 175 -29.45 -41.79 1.85
N GLU A 176 -30.76 -41.66 1.97
CA GLU A 176 -31.42 -40.36 1.86
C GLU A 176 -30.96 -39.47 3.03
N LEU A 177 -30.62 -38.21 2.73
CA LEU A 177 -30.15 -37.22 3.69
C LEU A 177 -31.31 -36.37 4.22
N ASP A 178 -31.17 -35.82 5.42
CA ASP A 178 -32.13 -34.85 5.96
C ASP A 178 -31.99 -33.47 5.26
N ASP A 179 -33.05 -32.65 5.34
CA ASP A 179 -33.05 -31.30 4.77
C ASP A 179 -31.90 -30.44 5.35
N GLY A 180 -31.00 -29.98 4.49
CA GLY A 180 -29.83 -29.18 4.87
C GLY A 180 -28.54 -29.97 5.11
N GLU A 181 -28.57 -31.28 4.89
CA GLU A 181 -27.38 -32.13 4.85
C GLU A 181 -26.93 -32.37 3.40
N PHE A 182 -25.62 -32.28 3.16
CA PHE A 182 -25.05 -32.46 1.82
C PHE A 182 -23.86 -33.41 1.86
N TYR A 183 -23.68 -34.21 0.81
CA TYR A 183 -22.45 -34.95 0.64
C TYR A 183 -21.32 -34.00 0.22
N SER A 184 -20.18 -34.04 0.92
CA SER A 184 -19.02 -33.21 0.61
C SER A 184 -18.56 -33.36 -0.85
N ARG A 185 -18.74 -34.56 -1.43
CA ARG A 185 -18.38 -34.88 -2.81
C ARG A 185 -19.29 -34.21 -3.85
N ASP A 186 -20.56 -34.00 -3.51
CA ASP A 186 -21.53 -33.37 -4.41
C ASP A 186 -21.30 -31.85 -4.49
N LEU A 187 -20.70 -31.26 -3.46
CA LEU A 187 -20.31 -29.85 -3.43
C LEU A 187 -19.06 -29.53 -4.26
N LEU A 188 -18.22 -30.52 -4.55
CA LEU A 188 -17.00 -30.33 -5.33
C LEU A 188 -17.35 -29.94 -6.78
N GLY A 189 -16.74 -28.86 -7.27
CA GLY A 189 -16.96 -28.34 -8.61
C GLY A 189 -18.24 -27.52 -8.79
N MET A 190 -18.98 -27.21 -7.72
CA MET A 190 -20.14 -26.30 -7.80
C MET A 190 -19.70 -24.85 -8.04
N ARG A 191 -20.51 -24.11 -8.81
CA ARG A 191 -20.31 -22.67 -9.04
C ARG A 191 -20.81 -21.88 -7.85
N VAL A 192 -20.01 -20.92 -7.38
CA VAL A 192 -20.32 -20.06 -6.25
C VAL A 192 -20.71 -18.69 -6.77
N LEU A 193 -21.93 -18.22 -6.47
CA LEU A 193 -22.46 -16.94 -6.93
C LEU A 193 -22.86 -16.03 -5.77
N LEU A 194 -22.71 -14.72 -5.94
CA LEU A 194 -23.19 -13.74 -4.96
C LEU A 194 -24.71 -13.61 -5.05
N LYS A 195 -25.41 -13.70 -3.92
CA LYS A 195 -26.88 -13.62 -3.88
C LYS A 195 -27.42 -12.23 -4.27
N GLU A 196 -26.70 -11.17 -3.93
CA GLU A 196 -27.12 -9.78 -4.20
C GLU A 196 -27.02 -9.40 -5.68
N THR A 197 -25.96 -9.85 -6.36
CA THR A 197 -25.63 -9.41 -7.72
C THR A 197 -25.78 -10.50 -8.77
N GLY A 198 -25.88 -11.78 -8.36
CA GLY A 198 -25.82 -12.93 -9.26
C GLY A 198 -24.44 -13.14 -9.91
N GLN A 199 -23.42 -12.42 -9.45
CA GLN A 199 -22.07 -12.50 -10.01
C GLN A 199 -21.38 -13.82 -9.65
N LEU A 200 -20.70 -14.43 -10.61
CA LEU A 200 -19.87 -15.61 -10.39
C LEU A 200 -18.63 -15.23 -9.57
N VAL A 201 -18.48 -15.84 -8.40
CA VAL A 201 -17.32 -15.67 -7.52
C VAL A 201 -16.23 -16.68 -7.87
N GLY A 202 -16.62 -17.93 -8.15
CA GLY A 202 -15.65 -18.98 -8.40
C GLY A 202 -16.25 -20.39 -8.42
N THR A 203 -15.39 -21.40 -8.27
CA THR A 203 -15.78 -22.82 -8.22
C THR A 203 -15.22 -23.50 -6.97
N VAL A 204 -16.02 -24.35 -6.32
CA VAL A 204 -15.57 -25.12 -5.15
C VAL A 204 -14.49 -26.12 -5.55
N ALA A 205 -13.28 -25.94 -5.02
CA ALA A 205 -12.13 -26.81 -5.28
C ALA A 205 -12.00 -27.92 -4.23
N ASN A 206 -12.33 -27.65 -2.97
CA ASN A 206 -12.27 -28.65 -1.90
C ASN A 206 -13.18 -28.28 -0.71
N VAL A 207 -13.46 -29.26 0.15
CA VAL A 207 -14.24 -29.12 1.39
C VAL A 207 -13.42 -29.69 2.55
N PHE A 208 -13.31 -28.94 3.64
CA PHE A 208 -12.55 -29.34 4.83
C PHE A 208 -13.41 -29.35 6.08
N ASP A 209 -13.43 -30.48 6.77
CA ASP A 209 -14.01 -30.61 8.12
C ASP A 209 -12.99 -30.11 9.15
N ASN A 210 -13.38 -29.08 9.92
CA ASN A 210 -12.57 -28.47 10.97
C ASN A 210 -13.11 -28.77 12.39
N GLY A 211 -13.98 -29.76 12.53
CA GLY A 211 -14.61 -30.18 13.79
C GLY A 211 -15.55 -29.15 14.42
N GLY A 212 -15.77 -28.01 13.75
CA GLY A 212 -16.64 -26.92 14.20
C GLY A 212 -17.64 -26.52 13.11
N ASN A 213 -17.17 -25.83 12.08
CA ASN A 213 -17.91 -25.58 10.84
C ASN A 213 -17.06 -26.06 9.67
N ASP A 214 -17.71 -26.63 8.67
CA ASP A 214 -17.05 -27.02 7.44
C ASP A 214 -16.59 -25.78 6.65
N LEU A 215 -15.45 -25.91 5.97
CA LEU A 215 -14.85 -24.83 5.19
C LEU A 215 -14.79 -25.22 3.71
N LEU A 216 -15.44 -24.42 2.87
CA LEU A 216 -15.28 -24.49 1.42
C LEU A 216 -14.01 -23.77 1.00
N HIS A 217 -13.27 -24.39 0.10
CA HIS A 217 -12.13 -23.80 -0.57
C HIS A 217 -12.51 -23.48 -2.01
N VAL A 218 -12.71 -22.21 -2.32
CA VAL A 218 -13.26 -21.72 -3.59
C VAL A 218 -12.16 -21.10 -4.44
N LEU A 219 -12.04 -21.58 -5.68
CA LEU A 219 -11.15 -21.03 -6.69
C LEU A 219 -11.84 -19.84 -7.38
N LEU A 220 -11.30 -18.64 -7.21
CA LEU A 220 -11.87 -17.42 -7.77
C LEU A 220 -11.76 -17.40 -9.30
N ASP A 221 -12.79 -16.84 -9.95
CA ASP A 221 -12.78 -16.62 -11.39
C ASP A 221 -12.13 -15.27 -11.76
N SER A 222 -11.40 -15.29 -12.88
CA SER A 222 -10.60 -14.21 -13.45
C SER A 222 -11.38 -12.92 -13.77
N SER A 223 -12.72 -12.98 -13.87
CA SER A 223 -13.55 -11.79 -14.11
C SER A 223 -13.58 -10.79 -12.95
N MET A 224 -13.10 -11.18 -11.75
CA MET A 224 -12.94 -10.27 -10.61
C MET A 224 -11.55 -9.59 -10.56
N GLU A 225 -10.60 -10.00 -11.40
CA GLU A 225 -9.20 -9.53 -11.38
C GLU A 225 -8.98 -8.20 -12.14
N ALA A 226 -10.00 -7.63 -12.79
CA ALA A 226 -9.83 -6.45 -13.65
C ALA A 226 -9.53 -5.13 -12.92
N CYS A 227 -9.58 -5.08 -11.58
CA CYS A 227 -9.30 -3.85 -10.82
C CYS A 227 -7.89 -3.77 -10.21
N ASN A 228 -7.09 -4.85 -10.20
CA ASN A 228 -5.78 -4.86 -9.54
C ASN A 228 -4.70 -5.62 -10.35
N GLY A 229 -4.35 -5.08 -11.52
CA GLY A 229 -2.97 -5.01 -12.07
C GLY A 229 -2.02 -6.22 -12.16
N SER A 230 -2.34 -7.43 -11.72
CA SER A 230 -1.43 -8.58 -11.79
C SER A 230 -2.11 -9.81 -12.39
N ALA A 231 -1.79 -10.08 -13.65
CA ALA A 231 -2.30 -11.24 -14.38
C ALA A 231 -1.48 -12.50 -14.05
N LYS A 232 -2.04 -13.40 -13.23
CA LYS A 232 -2.13 -14.87 -13.46
C LYS A 232 -2.54 -15.67 -12.20
N THR A 233 -3.71 -16.29 -12.31
CA THR A 233 -4.06 -17.69 -12.00
C THR A 233 -4.23 -18.14 -10.55
N ASN A 234 -5.45 -18.64 -10.28
CA ASN A 234 -5.84 -19.57 -9.21
C ASN A 234 -5.76 -19.02 -7.78
N GLN A 235 -6.38 -17.86 -7.55
CA GLN A 235 -6.61 -17.36 -6.20
C GLN A 235 -7.66 -18.19 -5.47
N LEU A 236 -7.36 -18.60 -4.24
CA LEU A 236 -8.21 -19.48 -3.43
C LEU A 236 -8.72 -18.73 -2.19
N VAL A 237 -10.02 -18.87 -1.91
CA VAL A 237 -10.71 -18.25 -0.77
C VAL A 237 -11.35 -19.33 0.10
N TRP A 238 -11.29 -19.13 1.41
CA TRP A 238 -11.96 -19.97 2.40
C TRP A 238 -13.31 -19.37 2.77
N ILE A 239 -14.38 -20.16 2.63
CA ILE A 239 -15.76 -19.74 2.93
C ILE A 239 -16.35 -20.74 3.92
N PRO A 240 -16.75 -20.33 5.14
CA PRO A 240 -17.45 -21.21 6.06
C PRO A 240 -18.80 -21.66 5.49
N PHE A 241 -19.05 -22.97 5.47
CA PHE A 241 -20.28 -23.58 5.00
C PHE A 241 -21.32 -23.57 6.12
N VAL A 242 -21.99 -22.42 6.28
CA VAL A 242 -23.06 -22.23 7.25
C VAL A 242 -24.23 -21.55 6.56
N ASP A 243 -25.47 -21.87 6.95
CA ASP A 243 -26.71 -21.33 6.37
C ASP A 243 -26.71 -19.79 6.25
N ALA A 244 -26.11 -19.09 7.22
CA ALA A 244 -26.00 -17.62 7.19
C ALA A 244 -25.12 -17.09 6.04
N ILE A 245 -24.14 -17.87 5.58
CA ILE A 245 -23.20 -17.48 4.52
C ILE A 245 -23.56 -18.17 3.20
N VAL A 246 -24.03 -19.41 3.24
CA VAL A 246 -24.45 -20.21 2.08
C VAL A 246 -25.90 -20.66 2.26
N PRO A 247 -26.87 -19.76 2.05
CA PRO A 247 -28.29 -20.05 2.30
C PRO A 247 -28.93 -20.98 1.26
N ASP A 248 -28.44 -20.97 0.01
CA ASP A 248 -29.10 -21.69 -1.09
C ASP A 248 -28.08 -22.56 -1.85
N VAL A 249 -28.35 -23.86 -1.94
CA VAL A 249 -27.52 -24.87 -2.63
C VAL A 249 -28.42 -25.65 -3.59
N ASP A 250 -28.18 -25.52 -4.90
CA ASP A 250 -28.91 -26.21 -5.96
C ASP A 250 -28.04 -27.31 -6.59
N LEU A 251 -28.34 -28.55 -6.22
CA LEU A 251 -27.62 -29.74 -6.70
C LEU A 251 -27.92 -30.07 -8.17
N GLU A 252 -29.11 -29.73 -8.68
CA GLU A 252 -29.49 -29.99 -10.08
C GLU A 252 -28.71 -29.08 -11.03
N ARG A 253 -28.57 -27.81 -10.67
CA ARG A 253 -27.85 -26.80 -11.47
C ARG A 253 -26.35 -26.74 -11.20
N ARG A 254 -25.89 -27.39 -10.12
CA ARG A 254 -24.54 -27.30 -9.54
C ARG A 254 -24.13 -25.86 -9.21
N GLU A 255 -25.04 -25.13 -8.56
CA GLU A 255 -24.86 -23.72 -8.17
C GLU A 255 -25.12 -23.54 -6.68
N MET A 256 -24.35 -22.65 -6.04
CA MET A 256 -24.59 -22.24 -4.66
C MET A 256 -24.51 -20.73 -4.54
N TYR A 257 -25.43 -20.15 -3.76
CA TYR A 257 -25.51 -18.71 -3.54
C TYR A 257 -24.94 -18.36 -2.18
N ILE A 258 -24.07 -17.36 -2.15
CA ILE A 258 -23.42 -16.89 -0.93
C ILE A 258 -23.81 -15.46 -0.58
N THR A 259 -23.87 -15.18 0.72
CA THR A 259 -24.06 -13.85 1.32
C THR A 259 -22.89 -13.56 2.28
N PRO A 260 -21.68 -13.32 1.74
CA PRO A 260 -20.49 -13.14 2.58
C PRO A 260 -20.54 -11.79 3.32
N PRO A 261 -20.12 -11.73 4.60
CA PRO A 261 -19.84 -10.46 5.26
C PRO A 261 -18.79 -9.64 4.51
N LYS A 262 -18.89 -8.31 4.60
CA LYS A 262 -17.91 -7.39 3.98
C LYS A 262 -16.48 -7.77 4.36
N GLY A 263 -15.61 -7.87 3.37
CA GLY A 263 -14.20 -8.23 3.54
C GLY A 263 -13.90 -9.73 3.61
N LEU A 264 -14.87 -10.65 3.75
CA LEU A 264 -14.59 -12.10 3.85
C LEU A 264 -13.81 -12.64 2.64
N LEU A 265 -14.16 -12.17 1.44
CA LEU A 265 -13.47 -12.52 0.19
C LEU A 265 -12.05 -11.92 0.13
N GLU A 266 -11.81 -10.84 0.87
CA GLU A 266 -10.55 -10.08 0.91
C GLU A 266 -9.58 -10.59 2.00
N VAL A 267 -10.10 -11.18 3.10
CA VAL A 267 -9.29 -11.64 4.25
C VAL A 267 -8.19 -12.62 3.85
N ASN A 268 -8.41 -13.40 2.79
CA ASN A 268 -7.46 -14.39 2.28
C ASN A 268 -6.71 -13.95 1.02
N MET A 269 -6.94 -12.72 0.55
CA MET A 269 -6.08 -12.12 -0.46
C MET A 269 -4.70 -11.88 0.16
N ARG A 270 -3.82 -12.88 0.04
CA ARG A 270 -2.42 -12.72 0.42
C ARG A 270 -1.80 -11.70 -0.52
N ALA A 271 -1.82 -10.43 -0.10
CA ALA A 271 -1.22 -9.32 -0.83
C ALA A 271 0.31 -9.46 -1.02
N ASP A 272 0.97 -10.47 -0.44
CA ASP A 272 2.37 -10.74 -0.77
C ASP A 272 2.63 -12.21 -1.11
N GLU A 273 2.77 -12.45 -2.41
CA GLU A 273 3.41 -13.62 -3.01
C GLU A 273 4.90 -13.78 -2.62
N LEU A 274 5.45 -12.82 -1.87
CA LEU A 274 6.84 -12.84 -1.45
C LEU A 274 7.07 -13.86 -0.34
N SER A 275 7.98 -14.80 -0.59
CA SER A 275 8.46 -15.78 0.39
C SER A 275 8.99 -15.08 1.65
N LYS A 276 8.88 -15.73 2.82
CA LYS A 276 9.49 -15.23 4.08
C LYS A 276 10.97 -14.86 3.91
N LYS A 277 11.68 -15.55 3.02
CA LYS A 277 13.08 -15.25 2.66
C LYS A 277 13.20 -13.92 1.91
N GLU A 278 12.30 -13.64 0.97
CA GLU A 278 12.29 -12.43 0.15
C GLU A 278 11.91 -11.20 0.97
N ARG A 279 10.88 -11.30 1.83
CA ARG A 279 10.51 -10.22 2.76
C ARG A 279 11.68 -9.82 3.66
N ARG A 280 12.35 -10.81 4.28
CA ARG A 280 13.55 -10.58 5.09
C ARG A 280 14.69 -9.95 4.30
N GLN A 281 14.85 -10.32 3.02
CA GLN A 281 15.85 -9.72 2.14
C GLN A 281 15.52 -8.26 1.80
N LEU A 282 14.25 -7.95 1.55
CA LEU A 282 13.79 -6.58 1.30
C LEU A 282 13.97 -5.72 2.56
N GLU A 283 13.47 -6.17 3.71
CA GLU A 283 13.68 -5.48 5.00
C GLU A 283 15.17 -5.23 5.28
N TRP A 284 16.03 -6.22 5.01
CA TRP A 284 17.47 -6.08 5.20
C TRP A 284 18.09 -5.09 4.23
N LYS A 285 17.66 -5.09 2.96
CA LYS A 285 18.10 -4.12 1.94
C LYS A 285 17.67 -2.70 2.34
N GLU A 286 16.45 -2.53 2.81
CA GLU A 286 15.91 -1.25 3.29
C GLU A 286 16.65 -0.76 4.53
N ARG A 287 16.83 -1.63 5.54
CA ARG A 287 17.64 -1.31 6.73
C ARG A 287 19.05 -0.88 6.36
N LYS A 288 19.69 -1.56 5.40
CA LYS A 288 21.01 -1.15 4.89
C LYS A 288 20.96 0.20 4.17
N LYS A 289 19.92 0.47 3.39
CA LYS A 289 19.74 1.76 2.70
C LYS A 289 19.56 2.89 3.71
N GLN A 290 18.68 2.71 4.70
CA GLN A 290 18.47 3.64 5.80
C GLN A 290 19.76 3.87 6.60
N GLN A 291 20.47 2.80 6.97
CA GLN A 291 21.75 2.92 7.69
C GLN A 291 22.80 3.72 6.89
N LYS A 292 22.91 3.48 5.58
CA LYS A 292 23.79 4.27 4.70
C LYS A 292 23.40 5.75 4.67
N ARG A 293 22.11 6.05 4.57
CA ARG A 293 21.59 7.44 4.62
C ARG A 293 21.93 8.09 5.97
N LEU A 294 21.74 7.37 7.07
CA LEU A 294 22.03 7.88 8.41
C LEU A 294 23.52 8.17 8.58
N ILE A 295 24.41 7.29 8.10
CA ILE A 295 25.85 7.52 8.12
C ILE A 295 26.20 8.78 7.30
N ALA A 296 25.59 8.97 6.13
CA ALA A 296 25.81 10.15 5.31
C ALA A 296 25.32 11.44 5.99
N ALA A 297 24.12 11.42 6.59
CA ALA A 297 23.56 12.54 7.34
C ALA A 297 24.44 12.90 8.55
N LYS A 298 24.87 11.89 9.32
CA LYS A 298 25.81 12.08 10.44
C LYS A 298 27.14 12.69 9.98
N LYS A 299 27.66 12.26 8.83
CA LYS A 299 28.88 12.83 8.24
C LYS A 299 28.68 14.31 7.92
N LYS A 300 27.55 14.68 7.30
CA LYS A 300 27.22 16.08 6.97
C LYS A 300 27.09 16.95 8.22
N LEU A 301 26.40 16.47 9.25
CA LEU A 301 26.30 17.19 10.53
C LEU A 301 27.65 17.29 11.25
N CYS A 302 28.53 16.27 11.16
CA CYS A 302 29.91 16.36 11.64
C CYS A 302 30.72 17.45 10.92
N GLU A 303 30.54 17.59 9.59
CA GLU A 303 31.18 18.64 8.78
C GLU A 303 30.70 20.05 9.21
N LEU A 304 29.44 20.16 9.68
CA LEU A 304 28.86 21.37 10.27
C LEU A 304 29.13 21.52 11.78
N GLU A 305 30.06 20.71 12.33
CA GLU A 305 30.43 20.67 13.75
C GLU A 305 29.31 20.29 14.74
N GLN A 306 28.22 19.66 14.30
CA GLN A 306 27.05 19.32 15.11
C GLN A 306 27.15 17.91 15.73
N LYS A 307 28.30 17.57 16.31
CA LYS A 307 28.55 16.20 16.85
C LYS A 307 27.73 15.86 18.09
N HIS A 308 27.35 16.86 18.88
CA HIS A 308 26.61 16.71 20.14
C HIS A 308 25.20 16.17 19.94
N VAL A 309 24.60 16.39 18.77
CA VAL A 309 23.28 15.84 18.39
C VAL A 309 23.26 14.30 18.49
N PHE A 310 24.43 13.64 18.42
CA PHE A 310 24.53 12.18 18.46
C PHE A 310 24.62 11.60 19.86
N ASP A 311 24.69 12.42 20.91
CA ASP A 311 24.88 11.92 22.28
C ASP A 311 23.69 11.07 22.73
N GLY A 312 22.46 11.43 22.32
CA GLY A 312 21.26 10.62 22.55
C GLY A 312 21.30 9.22 21.92
N LEU A 313 22.06 9.03 20.84
CA LEU A 313 22.19 7.71 20.20
C LEU A 313 22.97 6.70 21.06
N ARG A 314 23.74 7.18 22.05
CA ARG A 314 24.57 6.33 22.92
C ARG A 314 23.79 5.78 24.12
N PHE A 315 22.90 6.59 24.69
CA PHE A 315 22.31 6.34 26.01
C PHE A 315 20.81 6.03 25.98
N GLY A 316 20.14 6.14 24.83
CA GLY A 316 18.70 5.89 24.72
C GLY A 316 18.29 4.44 24.50
N GLU A 317 17.02 4.15 24.79
CA GLU A 317 16.37 2.89 24.44
C GLU A 317 16.27 2.70 22.91
N LYS A 318 15.86 1.52 22.45
CA LYS A 318 15.77 1.23 21.01
C LYS A 318 14.79 2.17 20.28
N SER A 319 13.63 2.45 20.86
CA SER A 319 12.61 3.37 20.31
C SER A 319 13.14 4.80 20.23
N GLN A 320 13.70 5.30 21.33
CA GLN A 320 14.29 6.64 21.43
C GLN A 320 15.44 6.86 20.43
N ARG A 321 16.31 5.86 20.28
CA ARG A 321 17.39 5.92 19.28
C ARG A 321 16.88 5.89 17.85
N SER A 322 15.79 5.16 17.59
CA SER A 322 15.13 5.17 16.29
C SER A 322 14.57 6.56 16.00
N LEU A 323 13.84 7.13 16.96
CA LEU A 323 13.28 8.48 16.86
C LEU A 323 14.38 9.50 16.52
N LEU A 324 15.45 9.56 17.32
CA LEU A 324 16.56 10.48 17.05
C LEU A 324 17.23 10.24 15.68
N ALA A 325 17.36 8.97 15.25
CA ALA A 325 17.89 8.66 13.93
C ALA A 325 17.00 9.19 12.80
N ASP A 326 15.68 9.10 12.96
CA ASP A 326 14.70 9.65 12.01
C ASP A 326 14.76 11.18 12.00
N HIS A 327 14.84 11.85 13.17
CA HIS A 327 15.05 13.30 13.24
C HIS A 327 16.34 13.75 12.54
N ILE A 328 17.45 13.01 12.70
CA ILE A 328 18.73 13.30 12.03
C ILE A 328 18.61 13.14 10.51
N LEU A 329 17.90 12.10 10.05
CA LEU A 329 17.65 11.87 8.63
C LEU A 329 16.79 12.97 8.00
N ASP A 330 15.87 13.54 8.77
CA ASP A 330 14.95 14.61 8.38
C ASP A 330 15.63 16.00 8.38
N VAL A 331 16.88 16.14 8.85
CA VAL A 331 17.60 17.43 8.76
C VAL A 331 18.09 17.67 7.33
N ASN A 332 17.57 18.73 6.70
CA ASN A 332 18.08 19.23 5.43
C ASN A 332 19.45 19.93 5.62
N SER A 333 20.54 19.15 5.60
CA SER A 333 21.89 19.67 5.87
C SER A 333 22.35 20.75 4.88
N THR A 334 21.83 20.73 3.65
CA THR A 334 22.18 21.72 2.62
C THR A 334 21.53 23.06 2.87
N LEU A 335 20.26 23.08 3.30
CA LEU A 335 19.58 24.31 3.71
C LEU A 335 20.16 24.83 5.02
N LEU A 336 20.39 23.96 6.00
CA LEU A 336 21.01 24.34 7.27
C LEU A 336 22.37 25.03 7.05
N GLN A 337 23.22 24.49 6.16
CA GLN A 337 24.50 25.13 5.84
C GLN A 337 24.33 26.54 5.27
N LYS A 338 23.36 26.75 4.36
CA LYS A 338 23.07 28.08 3.78
C LYS A 338 22.52 29.03 4.83
N ALA A 339 21.67 28.54 5.72
CA ALA A 339 21.07 29.32 6.79
C ALA A 339 22.13 29.76 7.82
N LEU A 340 23.05 28.87 8.18
CA LEU A 340 24.21 29.22 9.02
C LEU A 340 25.11 30.28 8.37
N GLN A 341 25.35 30.17 7.06
CA GLN A 341 26.13 31.16 6.32
C GLN A 341 25.44 32.54 6.28
N SER A 342 24.10 32.60 6.30
CA SER A 342 23.39 33.89 6.31
C SER A 342 23.58 34.67 7.61
N ILE A 343 23.86 33.99 8.74
CA ILE A 343 24.25 34.65 9.99
C ILE A 343 25.61 35.35 9.84
N GLU A 344 26.57 34.68 9.22
CA GLU A 344 27.92 35.24 9.00
C GLU A 344 27.88 36.43 8.03
N ASP A 345 26.96 36.37 7.07
CA ASP A 345 26.75 37.38 6.03
C ASP A 345 25.89 38.58 6.48
N SER A 346 25.48 38.67 7.75
CA SER A 346 24.52 39.66 8.29
C SER A 346 24.95 41.15 8.17
N SER A 347 26.09 41.41 7.54
CA SER A 347 26.51 42.74 7.07
C SER A 347 25.79 43.20 5.79
N LYS A 348 25.08 42.31 5.10
CA LYS A 348 24.23 42.64 3.95
C LYS A 348 22.97 43.37 4.41
N LYS A 349 22.56 44.38 3.63
CA LYS A 349 21.35 45.19 3.87
C LYS A 349 20.15 44.26 4.11
N ARG A 350 19.47 44.43 5.25
CA ARG A 350 18.25 43.67 5.59
C ARG A 350 17.21 43.94 4.50
N TRP A 351 16.87 42.90 3.75
CA TRP A 351 15.86 42.98 2.71
C TRP A 351 14.48 43.15 3.36
N ASN A 352 13.68 44.08 2.86
CA ASN A 352 12.41 44.47 3.47
C ASN A 352 11.33 44.44 2.40
N VAL A 353 10.52 43.39 2.38
CA VAL A 353 9.46 43.18 1.39
C VAL A 353 8.62 44.44 1.12
N THR A 354 8.33 45.24 2.15
CA THR A 354 7.55 46.47 2.01
C THR A 354 8.27 47.52 1.17
N GLU A 355 9.57 47.68 1.34
CA GLU A 355 10.40 48.59 0.52
C GLU A 355 10.44 48.12 -0.93
N GLU A 356 10.66 46.82 -1.16
CA GLU A 356 10.71 46.22 -2.49
C GLU A 356 9.36 46.30 -3.21
N LEU A 357 8.25 46.01 -2.54
CA LEU A 357 6.90 46.14 -3.10
C LEU A 357 6.55 47.61 -3.38
N ASN A 358 6.92 48.54 -2.49
CA ASN A 358 6.72 49.97 -2.73
C ASN A 358 7.58 50.47 -3.90
N ALA A 359 8.81 49.97 -4.04
CA ALA A 359 9.65 50.25 -5.19
C ALA A 359 9.07 49.68 -6.50
N LEU A 360 8.39 48.52 -6.45
CA LEU A 360 7.65 47.99 -7.59
C LEU A 360 6.42 48.83 -7.92
N ARG A 361 5.65 49.27 -6.90
CA ARG A 361 4.46 50.14 -7.06
C ARG A 361 4.82 51.51 -7.63
N ALA A 362 5.91 52.11 -7.18
CA ALA A 362 6.36 53.44 -7.61
C ALA A 362 6.84 53.46 -9.07
N ARG A 363 7.03 52.29 -9.69
CA ARG A 363 7.35 52.19 -11.11
C ARG A 363 6.04 52.30 -11.88
N GLU A 364 5.79 53.46 -12.48
CA GLU A 364 4.82 53.60 -13.55
C GLU A 364 5.22 52.63 -14.68
N SER A 365 4.63 51.45 -14.69
CA SER A 365 4.99 50.37 -15.60
C SER A 365 3.76 49.65 -16.09
N GLU A 366 3.84 49.15 -17.33
CA GLU A 366 2.82 48.31 -17.97
C GLU A 366 2.54 46.98 -17.21
N CYS A 367 3.26 46.71 -16.11
CA CYS A 367 3.20 45.48 -15.32
C CYS A 367 2.45 45.66 -13.99
N THR A 368 1.82 46.82 -13.76
CA THR A 368 0.94 47.06 -12.61
C THR A 368 -0.50 47.25 -13.07
N VAL A 369 -1.46 46.61 -12.41
CA VAL A 369 -2.89 46.78 -12.66
C VAL A 369 -3.64 46.98 -11.34
N ASN A 370 -4.64 47.85 -11.33
CA ASN A 370 -5.54 48.03 -10.19
C ASN A 370 -6.89 47.40 -10.53
N VAL A 371 -7.40 46.57 -9.62
CA VAL A 371 -8.61 45.78 -9.81
C VAL A 371 -9.50 45.91 -8.56
N SER A 372 -10.79 46.16 -8.75
CA SER A 372 -11.75 46.14 -7.63
C SER A 372 -11.92 44.71 -7.10
N ARG A 373 -12.07 44.56 -5.78
CA ARG A 373 -12.35 43.27 -5.13
C ARG A 373 -13.56 42.54 -5.72
N GLU A 374 -14.57 43.27 -6.21
CA GLU A 374 -15.77 42.71 -6.83
C GLU A 374 -15.48 41.95 -8.14
N CYS A 375 -14.35 42.24 -8.79
CA CYS A 375 -13.93 41.63 -10.04
C CYS A 375 -13.20 40.28 -9.88
N LEU A 376 -12.98 39.83 -8.63
CA LEU A 376 -12.29 38.56 -8.33
C LEU A 376 -13.24 37.35 -8.24
N GLY A 377 -14.55 37.59 -8.15
CA GLY A 377 -15.56 36.53 -8.06
C GLY A 377 -15.88 35.88 -9.41
N PHE A 378 -16.50 34.69 -9.36
CA PHE A 378 -16.92 33.93 -10.56
C PHE A 378 -17.89 34.70 -11.47
N ASP A 379 -18.70 35.61 -10.90
CA ASP A 379 -19.71 36.41 -11.60
C ASP A 379 -19.18 37.74 -12.18
N ALA A 380 -17.86 37.86 -12.36
CA ALA A 380 -17.24 39.04 -12.93
C ALA A 380 -17.59 39.17 -14.43
N SER A 381 -18.54 40.05 -14.76
CA SER A 381 -18.95 40.35 -16.14
C SER A 381 -18.03 41.39 -16.80
N GLU A 382 -18.04 41.45 -18.13
CA GLU A 382 -17.31 42.46 -18.91
C GLU A 382 -17.64 43.90 -18.45
N GLU A 383 -18.90 44.15 -18.07
CA GLU A 383 -19.34 45.44 -17.52
C GLU A 383 -18.69 45.82 -16.18
N LYS A 384 -18.35 44.83 -15.33
CA LYS A 384 -17.72 45.05 -14.02
C LYS A 384 -16.20 45.15 -14.13
N VAL A 385 -15.59 44.34 -14.99
CA VAL A 385 -14.14 44.21 -15.10
C VAL A 385 -13.52 45.24 -16.05
N GLY A 386 -14.29 45.72 -17.03
CA GLY A 386 -13.85 46.71 -18.02
C GLY A 386 -12.66 46.21 -18.84
N ASP A 387 -11.68 47.08 -19.07
CA ASP A 387 -10.50 46.82 -19.91
C ASP A 387 -9.66 45.60 -19.45
N ASN A 388 -9.80 45.17 -18.20
CA ASN A 388 -9.08 44.01 -17.66
C ASN A 388 -9.74 42.67 -17.98
N PHE A 389 -10.92 42.67 -18.63
CA PHE A 389 -11.70 41.46 -18.89
C PHE A 389 -10.96 40.46 -19.78
N SER A 390 -10.10 40.95 -20.69
CA SER A 390 -9.26 40.09 -21.52
C SER A 390 -8.30 39.22 -20.69
N PHE A 391 -7.80 39.73 -19.55
CA PHE A 391 -6.96 38.95 -18.66
C PHE A 391 -7.75 37.85 -17.94
N LEU A 392 -9.00 38.12 -17.56
CA LEU A 392 -9.87 37.11 -16.97
C LEU A 392 -10.16 35.97 -17.97
N GLN A 393 -10.50 36.30 -19.22
CA GLN A 393 -10.72 35.30 -20.27
C GLN A 393 -9.48 34.46 -20.55
N GLN A 394 -8.31 35.10 -20.64
CA GLN A 394 -7.05 34.39 -20.83
C GLN A 394 -6.74 33.45 -19.66
N GLY A 395 -6.99 33.89 -18.42
CA GLY A 395 -6.86 33.07 -17.23
C GLY A 395 -7.77 31.84 -17.25
N GLN A 396 -9.06 32.04 -17.58
CA GLN A 396 -10.04 30.95 -17.70
C GLN A 396 -9.65 29.92 -18.76
N SER A 397 -9.12 30.38 -19.92
CA SER A 397 -8.60 29.49 -20.96
C SER A 397 -7.45 28.62 -20.43
N LEU A 398 -6.49 29.22 -19.72
CA LEU A 398 -5.35 28.49 -19.15
C LEU A 398 -5.77 27.45 -18.10
N TYR A 399 -6.79 27.74 -17.29
CA TYR A 399 -7.37 26.75 -16.38
C TYR A 399 -8.03 25.60 -17.13
N SER A 400 -8.87 25.92 -18.14
CA SER A 400 -9.58 24.92 -18.95
C SER A 400 -8.64 24.04 -19.78
N GLU A 401 -7.50 24.58 -20.21
CA GLU A 401 -6.45 23.85 -20.93
C GLU A 401 -5.56 23.00 -20.02
N GLY A 402 -5.76 23.05 -18.69
CA GLY A 402 -4.93 22.32 -17.72
C GLY A 402 -3.50 22.85 -17.67
N LYS A 403 -3.31 24.17 -17.80
CA LYS A 403 -1.99 24.84 -17.77
C LYS A 403 -1.59 25.39 -16.41
N VAL A 404 -2.47 25.32 -15.43
CA VAL A 404 -2.31 25.91 -14.11
C VAL A 404 -2.38 24.82 -13.04
N SER A 405 -1.50 24.92 -12.05
CA SER A 405 -1.54 24.13 -10.81
C SER A 405 -1.67 25.06 -9.61
N ILE A 406 -2.32 24.57 -8.55
CA ILE A 406 -2.54 25.31 -7.30
C ILE A 406 -1.72 24.67 -6.19
N CYS A 407 -1.03 25.51 -5.41
CA CYS A 407 -0.32 25.15 -4.19
C CYS A 407 -0.93 25.88 -2.99
N LEU A 408 -1.63 25.15 -2.16
CA LEU A 408 -2.23 25.61 -0.92
C LEU A 408 -1.24 25.44 0.24
N VAL A 409 -1.01 26.51 1.00
CA VAL A 409 -0.10 26.53 2.14
C VAL A 409 -0.91 26.73 3.40
N LEU A 410 -0.90 25.73 4.28
CA LEU A 410 -1.52 25.79 5.61
C LEU A 410 -0.41 26.03 6.64
N ASN A 411 -0.57 27.06 7.46
CA ASN A 411 0.37 27.40 8.53
C ASN A 411 -0.33 27.30 9.89
N ASP A 412 0.37 26.81 10.92
CA ASP A 412 -0.13 26.83 12.30
C ASP A 412 -0.03 28.20 12.99
N HIS A 413 0.79 29.10 12.46
CA HIS A 413 1.30 30.26 13.20
C HIS A 413 0.34 31.46 13.31
N GLY A 414 -0.93 31.31 12.91
CA GLY A 414 -1.95 32.36 12.94
C GLY A 414 -3.21 32.04 13.75
N THR A 415 -3.31 30.87 14.37
CA THR A 415 -4.53 30.36 15.01
C THR A 415 -4.73 30.79 16.47
N GLU A 416 -4.16 31.93 16.91
CA GLU A 416 -4.63 32.56 18.16
C GLU A 416 -6.10 33.05 18.08
N GLN A 417 -6.75 32.96 16.91
CA GLN A 417 -8.15 33.33 16.69
C GLN A 417 -9.06 32.18 16.21
N LEU A 418 -8.58 30.94 16.18
CA LEU A 418 -9.38 29.77 15.82
C LEU A 418 -9.23 28.71 16.91
N GLU A 419 -10.01 28.86 17.99
CA GLU A 419 -10.13 27.86 19.05
C GLU A 419 -10.63 26.53 18.45
N GLY A 420 -9.78 25.50 18.40
CA GLY A 420 -10.14 24.12 18.06
C GLY A 420 -9.02 23.35 17.33
N GLU A 421 -8.80 22.09 17.69
CA GLU A 421 -7.77 21.17 17.16
C GLU A 421 -7.90 20.84 15.65
N SER A 422 -8.80 21.49 14.91
CA SER A 422 -9.11 21.21 13.50
C SER A 422 -9.35 22.46 12.63
N GLY A 423 -8.95 23.65 13.10
CA GLY A 423 -9.32 24.93 12.45
C GLY A 423 -8.88 25.05 10.99
N ALA A 424 -7.63 24.70 10.66
CA ALA A 424 -7.08 24.85 9.31
C ALA A 424 -7.64 23.81 8.32
N VAL A 425 -7.82 22.56 8.78
CA VAL A 425 -8.39 21.46 7.97
C VAL A 425 -9.87 21.70 7.70
N SER A 426 -10.64 22.12 8.72
CA SER A 426 -12.06 22.47 8.57
C SER A 426 -12.27 23.70 7.68
N TYR A 427 -11.39 24.71 7.78
CA TYR A 427 -11.43 25.85 6.88
C TYR A 427 -11.09 25.45 5.44
N LEU A 428 -10.09 24.58 5.24
CA LEU A 428 -9.77 24.07 3.91
C LEU A 428 -10.98 23.33 3.30
N GLN A 429 -11.66 22.48 4.08
CA GLN A 429 -12.90 21.85 3.62
C GLN A 429 -13.94 22.90 3.17
N THR A 430 -14.18 23.93 3.99
CA THR A 430 -15.11 25.02 3.65
C THR A 430 -14.71 25.74 2.36
N LEU A 431 -13.41 25.96 2.13
CA LEU A 431 -12.89 26.58 0.91
C LEU A 431 -13.07 25.68 -0.32
N LEU A 432 -12.84 24.37 -0.16
CA LEU A 432 -13.01 23.39 -1.24
C LEU A 432 -14.49 23.15 -1.57
N ASP A 433 -15.41 23.34 -0.62
CA ASP A 433 -16.85 23.25 -0.85
C ASP A 433 -17.41 24.54 -1.50
N ASP A 434 -16.71 25.67 -1.37
CA ASP A 434 -17.12 26.95 -1.98
C ASP A 434 -16.65 27.05 -3.44
N GLU A 435 -17.47 26.54 -4.35
CA GLU A 435 -17.24 26.61 -5.80
C GLU A 435 -17.20 28.05 -6.36
N GLN A 436 -17.78 29.03 -5.66
CA GLN A 436 -17.74 30.43 -6.10
C GLN A 436 -16.37 31.07 -5.84
N ARG A 437 -15.69 30.64 -4.78
CA ARG A 437 -14.39 31.17 -4.36
C ARG A 437 -13.20 30.38 -4.90
N PHE A 438 -13.34 29.07 -5.08
CA PHE A 438 -12.23 28.20 -5.47
C PHE A 438 -12.30 27.78 -6.94
N LEU A 439 -12.58 26.50 -7.21
CA LEU A 439 -12.75 25.94 -8.55
C LEU A 439 -14.08 25.18 -8.59
N LYS A 440 -14.76 25.23 -9.74
CA LYS A 440 -15.92 24.36 -9.98
C LYS A 440 -15.47 22.91 -10.13
N GLU A 441 -16.32 21.96 -9.73
CA GLU A 441 -16.00 20.53 -9.76
C GLU A 441 -15.52 20.04 -11.15
N ASP A 442 -16.08 20.58 -12.25
CA ASP A 442 -15.70 20.23 -13.62
C ASP A 442 -14.29 20.72 -14.04
N GLU A 443 -13.77 21.77 -13.39
CA GLU A 443 -12.41 22.28 -13.64
C GLU A 443 -11.34 21.48 -12.86
N ARG A 444 -11.71 20.84 -11.75
CA ARG A 444 -10.76 20.25 -10.78
C ARG A 444 -9.98 19.06 -11.34
N ALA A 445 -10.58 18.26 -12.21
CA ALA A 445 -9.89 17.13 -12.85
C ALA A 445 -8.64 17.55 -13.64
N CYS A 446 -8.66 18.77 -14.20
CA CYS A 446 -7.57 19.29 -15.02
C CYS A 446 -6.49 20.04 -14.23
N VAL A 447 -6.73 20.35 -12.95
CA VAL A 447 -5.85 21.20 -12.13
C VAL A 447 -5.13 20.38 -11.07
N PRO A 448 -3.81 20.17 -11.18
CA PRO A 448 -3.06 19.51 -10.13
C PRO A 448 -3.01 20.35 -8.85
N LEU A 449 -3.22 19.70 -7.70
CA LEU A 449 -3.30 20.35 -6.40
C LEU A 449 -2.13 19.91 -5.50
N ILE A 450 -1.46 20.89 -4.91
CA ILE A 450 -0.40 20.66 -3.92
C ILE A 450 -0.85 21.28 -2.61
N VAL A 451 -0.77 20.51 -1.53
CA VAL A 451 -1.11 20.96 -0.18
C VAL A 451 0.15 20.85 0.66
N VAL A 452 0.67 21.99 1.11
CA VAL A 452 1.81 22.09 2.02
C VAL A 452 1.27 22.37 3.42
N SER A 453 1.59 21.50 4.38
CA SER A 453 1.08 21.61 5.75
C SER A 453 2.10 21.15 6.80
N PRO A 454 1.87 21.48 8.08
CA PRO A 454 2.57 20.87 9.21
C PRO A 454 2.42 19.36 9.21
N GLU A 455 3.43 18.66 9.72
CA GLU A 455 3.50 17.19 9.69
C GLU A 455 2.30 16.51 10.35
N HIS A 456 1.82 17.06 11.46
CA HIS A 456 0.72 16.47 12.22
C HIS A 456 -0.62 16.53 11.47
N ALA A 457 -0.81 17.50 10.56
CA ALA A 457 -2.05 17.68 9.81
C ALA A 457 -2.11 16.84 8.52
N ILE A 458 -1.00 16.26 8.06
CA ILE A 458 -0.94 15.57 6.76
C ILE A 458 -1.89 14.37 6.70
N GLU A 459 -1.97 13.58 7.77
CA GLU A 459 -2.80 12.38 7.78
C GLU A 459 -4.30 12.73 7.81
N ASP A 460 -4.67 13.75 8.60
CA ASP A 460 -6.04 14.26 8.64
C ASP A 460 -6.46 14.83 7.27
N LEU A 461 -5.56 15.53 6.58
CA LEU A 461 -5.79 16.01 5.22
C LEU A 461 -5.97 14.86 4.22
N ARG A 462 -5.18 13.79 4.33
CA ARG A 462 -5.34 12.60 3.46
C ARG A 462 -6.70 11.94 3.68
N ASN A 463 -7.10 11.76 4.94
CA ASN A 463 -8.41 11.20 5.29
C ASN A 463 -9.54 12.08 4.77
N LEU A 464 -9.46 13.41 4.98
CA LEU A 464 -10.44 14.38 4.49
C LEU A 464 -10.63 14.27 2.97
N PHE A 465 -9.55 14.23 2.20
CA PHE A 465 -9.65 14.09 0.75
C PHE A 465 -10.20 12.72 0.34
N GLN A 466 -9.79 11.63 1.00
CA GLN A 466 -10.32 10.30 0.68
C GLN A 466 -11.82 10.16 0.97
N GLU A 467 -12.30 10.71 2.10
CA GLU A 467 -13.71 10.67 2.49
C GLU A 467 -14.61 11.48 1.55
N ASN A 468 -14.06 12.50 0.88
CA ASN A 468 -14.80 13.38 -0.02
C ASN A 468 -14.46 13.16 -1.50
N ASP A 469 -13.99 11.96 -1.88
CA ASP A 469 -13.62 11.58 -3.26
C ASP A 469 -12.69 12.61 -3.94
N TYR A 470 -11.68 13.03 -3.18
CA TYR A 470 -10.69 14.05 -3.53
C TYR A 470 -11.31 15.38 -3.97
N PHE A 471 -12.55 15.68 -3.58
CA PHE A 471 -13.28 16.89 -3.95
C PHE A 471 -13.34 17.12 -5.47
N GLY A 472 -13.34 16.07 -6.28
CA GLY A 472 -13.34 16.14 -7.76
C GLY A 472 -11.96 16.33 -8.40
N PHE A 473 -10.88 16.39 -7.60
CA PHE A 473 -9.52 16.33 -8.13
C PHE A 473 -9.13 14.91 -8.52
N GLU A 474 -8.30 14.75 -9.55
CA GLU A 474 -7.67 13.45 -9.83
C GLU A 474 -6.68 13.10 -8.72
N SER A 475 -6.92 12.00 -8.01
CA SER A 475 -6.13 11.60 -6.84
C SER A 475 -4.62 11.45 -7.11
N GLU A 476 -4.24 11.05 -8.34
CA GLU A 476 -2.84 10.96 -8.79
C GLU A 476 -2.16 12.33 -8.95
N LYS A 477 -2.93 13.40 -9.09
CA LYS A 477 -2.49 14.80 -9.25
C LYS A 477 -2.64 15.62 -7.97
N VAL A 478 -2.87 14.97 -6.82
CA VAL A 478 -2.92 15.62 -5.50
C VAL A 478 -1.71 15.22 -4.65
N TRP A 479 -0.91 16.21 -4.23
CA TRP A 479 0.25 15.99 -3.37
C TRP A 479 0.09 16.64 -2.01
N PHE A 480 0.27 15.85 -0.95
CA PHE A 480 0.40 16.35 0.43
C PHE A 480 1.87 16.36 0.81
N LEU A 481 2.42 17.55 1.07
CA LEU A 481 3.83 17.76 1.36
C LEU A 481 3.99 18.38 2.75
N LYS A 482 4.97 17.89 3.49
CA LYS A 482 5.37 18.46 4.78
C LYS A 482 6.05 19.80 4.56
N GLU A 483 5.69 20.80 5.37
CA GLU A 483 6.39 22.09 5.40
C GLU A 483 7.88 21.91 5.74
N GLU A 484 8.73 22.77 5.17
CA GLU A 484 10.17 22.70 5.44
C GLU A 484 10.47 23.26 6.83
N THR A 485 11.22 22.51 7.62
CA THR A 485 11.62 22.90 8.98
C THR A 485 13.14 22.82 9.11
N LEU A 486 13.73 23.75 9.87
CA LEU A 486 15.16 23.74 10.14
C LEU A 486 15.44 23.63 11.65
N PRO A 487 16.57 23.00 12.02
CA PRO A 487 17.02 23.01 13.40
C PRO A 487 17.24 24.43 13.93
N VAL A 488 16.74 24.69 15.14
CA VAL A 488 17.04 25.91 15.89
C VAL A 488 18.48 25.84 16.39
N VAL A 489 19.23 26.93 16.30
CA VAL A 489 20.64 26.96 16.70
C VAL A 489 20.88 27.94 17.83
N CYS A 490 21.87 27.64 18.68
CA CYS A 490 22.31 28.53 19.73
C CYS A 490 22.90 29.82 19.13
N SER A 491 22.56 30.94 19.76
CA SER A 491 23.19 32.23 19.54
C SER A 491 23.80 32.67 20.87
N SER A 492 25.09 32.39 21.05
CA SER A 492 25.83 32.81 22.24
C SER A 492 26.63 34.08 21.95
N PRO A 493 26.55 35.11 22.82
CA PRO A 493 27.40 36.30 22.71
C PRO A 493 28.88 35.98 22.99
N GLU A 494 29.19 34.92 23.74
CA GLU A 494 30.54 34.53 24.12
C GLU A 494 31.25 33.72 23.02
N GLU A 495 30.50 32.88 22.28
CA GLU A 495 31.01 32.08 21.16
C GLU A 495 30.15 32.32 19.90
N PRO A 496 30.15 33.54 19.32
CA PRO A 496 29.21 33.94 18.27
C PRO A 496 29.34 33.13 16.97
N LYS A 497 30.45 32.42 16.76
CA LYS A 497 30.69 31.59 15.57
C LYS A 497 30.21 30.15 15.72
N LYS A 498 29.71 29.77 16.89
CA LYS A 498 29.42 28.37 17.21
C LYS A 498 27.93 28.14 17.35
N HIS A 499 27.26 28.08 16.21
CA HIS A 499 25.82 27.84 16.11
C HIS A 499 25.48 26.36 16.29
N LYS A 500 25.43 25.89 17.54
CA LYS A 500 25.07 24.50 17.85
C LYS A 500 23.57 24.29 17.78
N ILE A 501 23.13 23.21 17.13
CA ILE A 501 21.73 22.78 17.09
C ILE A 501 21.22 22.58 18.53
N LEU A 502 20.06 23.15 18.84
CA LEU A 502 19.39 22.94 20.12
C LEU A 502 18.59 21.63 20.09
N MET A 503 18.60 20.92 21.21
CA MET A 503 17.83 19.69 21.39
C MET A 503 16.60 20.02 22.23
N LYS A 504 15.41 19.59 21.80
CA LYS A 504 14.17 19.71 22.58
C LYS A 504 14.14 18.67 23.71
N SER A 505 14.66 17.49 23.43
CA SER A 505 14.92 16.43 24.40
C SER A 505 16.19 15.67 24.00
N PRO A 506 16.71 14.75 24.82
CA PRO A 506 17.85 13.91 24.45
C PRO A 506 17.69 13.15 23.11
N TRP A 507 16.46 12.99 22.63
CA TRP A 507 16.10 12.18 21.46
C TRP A 507 15.41 12.98 20.35
N GLU A 508 15.20 14.28 20.54
CA GLU A 508 14.42 15.14 19.63
C GLU A 508 15.18 16.45 19.38
N ILE A 509 15.42 16.75 18.10
CA ILE A 509 16.03 18.02 17.68
C ILE A 509 14.96 19.11 17.74
N LEU A 510 15.29 20.27 18.33
CA LEU A 510 14.40 21.42 18.28
C LEU A 510 14.42 22.00 16.86
N LYS A 511 13.25 22.06 16.21
CA LYS A 511 13.07 22.59 14.86
C LYS A 511 12.04 23.71 14.86
N SER A 512 12.16 24.62 13.89
CA SER A 512 11.14 25.62 13.60
C SER A 512 10.84 25.65 12.09
N PRO A 513 9.60 26.01 11.69
CA PRO A 513 9.26 26.16 10.27
C PRO A 513 10.09 27.27 9.61
N VAL A 514 10.51 27.02 8.37
CA VAL A 514 11.26 28.01 7.58
C VAL A 514 10.39 29.20 7.19
N GLY A 515 9.06 29.06 7.20
CA GLY A 515 8.14 30.09 6.72
C GLY A 515 7.85 29.95 5.22
N SER A 516 7.26 30.98 4.62
CA SER A 516 6.65 30.89 3.30
C SER A 516 7.62 30.60 2.15
N GLY A 517 8.88 31.02 2.27
CA GLY A 517 9.93 30.67 1.31
C GLY A 517 10.21 29.17 1.25
N GLY A 518 9.93 28.44 2.34
CA GLY A 518 10.09 26.99 2.43
C GLY A 518 9.33 26.23 1.35
N VAL A 519 8.18 26.74 0.90
CA VAL A 519 7.35 26.14 -0.16
C VAL A 519 8.19 25.87 -1.43
N LEU A 520 9.01 26.83 -1.85
CA LEU A 520 9.85 26.70 -3.04
C LEU A 520 10.92 25.61 -2.88
N SER A 521 11.39 25.39 -1.65
CA SER A 521 12.33 24.32 -1.34
C SER A 521 11.65 22.95 -1.34
N VAL A 522 10.46 22.84 -0.73
CA VAL A 522 9.66 21.61 -0.69
C VAL A 522 9.31 21.14 -2.10
N LEU A 523 8.86 22.05 -2.97
CA LEU A 523 8.53 21.73 -4.37
C LEU A 523 9.74 21.20 -5.14
N ALA A 524 10.92 21.80 -4.93
CA ALA A 524 12.15 21.39 -5.60
C ALA A 524 12.68 20.04 -5.08
N SER A 525 12.65 19.81 -3.77
CA SER A 525 13.19 18.59 -3.15
C SER A 525 12.36 17.34 -3.47
N HIS A 526 11.06 17.51 -3.66
CA HIS A 526 10.13 16.44 -4.05
C HIS A 526 9.99 16.26 -5.57
N GLY A 527 10.70 17.05 -6.38
CA GLY A 527 10.63 16.96 -7.84
C GLY A 527 9.25 17.35 -8.41
N ILE A 528 8.47 18.14 -7.67
CA ILE A 528 7.13 18.56 -8.07
C ILE A 528 7.19 19.43 -9.32
N THR A 529 8.16 20.34 -9.41
CA THR A 529 8.34 21.19 -10.59
C THR A 529 8.56 20.38 -11.88
N ASP A 530 9.27 19.25 -11.79
CA ASP A 530 9.48 18.35 -12.92
C ASP A 530 8.22 17.54 -13.24
N SER A 531 7.52 17.08 -12.20
CA SER A 531 6.24 16.38 -12.32
C SER A 531 5.18 17.26 -13.00
N LEU A 532 4.97 18.48 -12.51
CA LEU A 532 4.06 19.46 -13.14
C LEU A 532 4.45 19.77 -14.59
N SER A 533 5.74 19.84 -14.89
CA SER A 533 6.18 20.04 -16.28
C SER A 533 5.87 18.85 -17.18
N SER A 534 5.96 17.61 -16.67
CA SER A 534 5.54 16.41 -17.42
C SER A 534 4.03 16.37 -17.67
N LEU A 535 3.25 17.00 -16.79
CA LEU A 535 1.80 17.20 -16.96
C LEU A 535 1.45 18.38 -17.88
N GLY A 536 2.44 19.11 -18.41
CA GLY A 536 2.20 20.23 -19.34
C GLY A 536 1.78 21.54 -18.68
N ILE A 537 1.94 21.66 -17.35
CA ILE A 537 1.63 22.84 -16.56
C ILE A 537 2.66 23.94 -16.83
N ASP A 538 2.19 25.18 -17.00
CA ASP A 538 3.02 26.35 -17.29
C ASP A 538 3.09 27.32 -16.08
N TYR A 539 2.05 27.34 -15.26
CA TYR A 539 1.91 28.26 -14.11
C TYR A 539 1.60 27.51 -12.80
N LEU A 540 2.24 27.95 -11.72
CA LEU A 540 1.94 27.54 -10.36
C LEU A 540 1.40 28.73 -9.58
N GLN A 541 0.18 28.63 -9.08
CA GLN A 541 -0.42 29.61 -8.16
C GLN A 541 -0.20 29.14 -6.71
N VAL A 542 0.54 29.92 -5.93
CA VAL A 542 0.80 29.67 -4.51
C VAL A 542 -0.10 30.58 -3.67
N HIS A 543 -0.82 29.95 -2.74
CA HIS A 543 -1.90 30.55 -1.99
C HIS A 543 -1.82 30.14 -0.52
N SER A 544 -1.72 31.09 0.41
CA SER A 544 -1.81 30.80 1.85
C SER A 544 -3.24 30.86 2.33
N ILE A 545 -3.59 29.95 3.24
CA ILE A 545 -4.94 29.76 3.77
C ILE A 545 -5.23 30.64 5.02
N GLU A 546 -4.35 31.60 5.34
CA GLU A 546 -4.48 32.42 6.55
C GLU A 546 -5.60 33.48 6.52
N THR A 547 -6.14 33.87 5.36
CA THR A 547 -7.10 34.99 5.25
C THR A 547 -8.53 34.61 4.85
N ARG A 548 -9.57 35.10 5.52
CA ARG A 548 -10.96 34.66 5.23
C ARG A 548 -11.55 35.11 3.87
N SER A 549 -10.74 35.69 2.96
CA SER A 549 -11.17 36.30 1.69
C SER A 549 -10.45 35.71 0.47
N HIS A 550 -10.30 34.39 0.42
CA HIS A 550 -9.62 33.71 -0.67
C HIS A 550 -10.50 33.59 -1.91
N HIS A 551 -10.00 34.05 -3.05
CA HIS A 551 -10.53 33.73 -4.36
C HIS A 551 -9.37 33.23 -5.22
N ILE A 552 -9.55 32.14 -5.96
CA ILE A 552 -8.56 31.74 -6.96
C ILE A 552 -8.50 32.80 -8.06
N ASN A 553 -7.40 33.56 -8.07
CA ASN A 553 -7.25 34.68 -8.98
C ASN A 553 -6.89 34.26 -10.41
N ARG A 554 -7.91 33.90 -11.20
CA ARG A 554 -7.79 33.61 -12.64
C ARG A 554 -7.26 34.82 -13.42
N MET A 555 -7.68 36.03 -13.06
CA MET A 555 -7.27 37.25 -13.75
C MET A 555 -5.76 37.50 -13.62
N LEU A 556 -5.17 37.23 -12.46
CA LEU A 556 -3.73 37.38 -12.24
C LEU A 556 -2.94 36.38 -13.10
N VAL A 557 -3.43 35.14 -13.25
CA VAL A 557 -2.80 34.16 -14.17
C VAL A 557 -2.78 34.71 -15.59
N GLY A 558 -3.93 35.20 -16.07
CA GLY A 558 -4.04 35.78 -17.40
C GLY A 558 -3.19 37.04 -17.59
N PHE A 559 -3.11 37.91 -16.58
CA PHE A 559 -2.27 39.10 -16.59
C PHE A 559 -0.77 38.76 -16.70
N VAL A 560 -0.30 37.80 -15.89
CA VAL A 560 1.07 37.28 -15.94
C VAL A 560 1.38 36.69 -17.32
N SER A 561 0.44 35.92 -17.87
CA SER A 561 0.56 35.34 -19.21
C SER A 561 0.63 36.40 -20.31
N ALA A 562 -0.29 37.36 -20.31
CA ALA A 562 -0.35 38.45 -21.29
C ALA A 562 0.93 39.29 -21.32
N LYS A 563 1.52 39.55 -20.15
CA LYS A 563 2.78 40.31 -20.02
C LYS A 563 4.03 39.44 -20.20
N GLY A 564 3.87 38.12 -20.34
CA GLY A 564 4.98 37.17 -20.37
C GLY A 564 5.89 37.31 -19.16
N ALA A 565 5.30 37.59 -17.99
CA ALA A 565 6.00 37.75 -16.72
C ALA A 565 6.44 36.41 -16.14
N GLU A 566 7.44 36.44 -15.24
CA GLU A 566 7.93 35.26 -14.53
C GLU A 566 7.20 35.05 -13.20
N ILE A 567 6.80 36.17 -12.58
CA ILE A 567 6.10 36.23 -11.28
C ILE A 567 4.90 37.18 -11.38
N GLY A 568 3.77 36.79 -10.80
CA GLY A 568 2.63 37.67 -10.50
C GLY A 568 2.41 37.76 -9.00
N ILE A 569 2.02 38.93 -8.51
CA ILE A 569 1.76 39.19 -7.09
C ILE A 569 0.43 39.93 -6.97
N GLN A 570 -0.46 39.43 -6.13
CA GLN A 570 -1.63 40.17 -5.69
C GLN A 570 -1.31 40.91 -4.39
N VAL A 571 -1.69 42.18 -4.30
CA VAL A 571 -1.54 42.95 -3.05
C VAL A 571 -2.84 43.67 -2.72
N THR A 572 -3.28 43.57 -1.47
CA THR A 572 -4.46 44.27 -0.92
C THR A 572 -4.02 45.49 -0.11
N GLU A 573 -4.83 46.56 -0.09
CA GLU A 573 -4.52 47.77 0.69
C GLU A 573 -4.59 47.55 2.21
N GLU A 574 -5.39 46.58 2.66
CA GLU A 574 -5.72 46.34 4.08
C GLU A 574 -4.74 45.40 4.81
N SER A 575 -3.80 44.78 4.11
CA SER A 575 -2.99 43.70 4.69
C SER A 575 -1.51 44.08 4.76
N GLU A 576 -0.92 43.92 5.95
CA GLU A 576 0.50 43.64 6.07
C GLU A 576 0.87 42.52 5.09
N VAL A 577 2.10 42.51 4.58
CA VAL A 577 2.72 41.64 3.55
C VAL A 577 2.46 40.11 3.67
N LYS A 578 1.70 39.66 4.65
CA LYS A 578 1.42 38.27 5.04
C LYS A 578 0.53 37.50 4.06
N ASN A 579 -0.26 38.15 3.20
CA ASN A 579 -1.14 37.44 2.27
C ASN A 579 -0.35 36.92 1.07
N LEU A 580 -0.03 35.62 1.09
CA LEU A 580 0.65 34.92 0.01
C LEU A 580 -0.31 34.61 -1.13
N GLU A 581 -0.29 35.47 -2.14
CA GLU A 581 -1.02 35.27 -3.40
C GLU A 581 -0.06 35.55 -4.55
N MET A 582 0.66 34.51 -4.97
CA MET A 582 1.71 34.63 -5.97
C MET A 582 1.57 33.60 -7.07
N ILE A 583 1.92 34.00 -8.29
CA ILE A 583 1.96 33.13 -9.45
C ILE A 583 3.40 33.03 -9.92
N PHE A 584 3.85 31.82 -10.21
CA PHE A 584 5.17 31.56 -10.75
C PHE A 584 5.04 30.80 -12.07
N THR A 585 5.84 31.18 -13.06
CA THR A 585 6.03 30.30 -14.23
C THR A 585 6.88 29.10 -13.83
N LEU A 586 6.55 27.90 -14.33
CA LEU A 586 7.37 26.71 -14.07
C LEU A 586 8.80 26.87 -14.61
N LYS A 587 8.97 27.62 -15.70
CA LYS A 587 10.29 27.96 -16.25
C LYS A 587 11.15 28.73 -15.22
N PHE A 588 10.55 29.68 -14.51
CA PHE A 588 11.23 30.41 -13.43
C PHE A 588 11.60 29.47 -12.28
N LEU A 589 10.65 28.66 -11.80
CA LEU A 589 10.88 27.71 -10.69
C LEU A 589 12.01 26.70 -11.00
N LYS A 590 12.07 26.19 -12.24
CA LYS A 590 13.15 25.32 -12.71
C LYS A 590 14.52 26.00 -12.72
N ARG A 591 14.57 27.30 -13.02
CA ARG A 591 15.82 28.08 -12.97
C ARG A 591 16.24 28.33 -11.52
N LEU A 592 15.28 28.62 -10.64
CA LEU A 592 15.50 28.88 -9.22
C LEU A 592 16.04 27.64 -8.49
N LYS A 593 15.58 26.44 -8.84
CA LYS A 593 15.98 25.15 -8.22
C LYS A 593 15.86 25.15 -6.69
N GLY A 594 14.78 25.74 -6.16
CA GLY A 594 14.53 25.82 -4.73
C GLY A 594 15.57 26.61 -3.94
N LYS A 595 16.29 27.53 -4.59
CA LYS A 595 17.13 28.52 -3.90
C LYS A 595 16.22 29.47 -3.11
N ILE A 596 16.53 29.59 -1.83
CA ILE A 596 15.86 30.48 -0.89
C ILE A 596 16.90 31.19 -0.04
N GLU A 597 16.59 32.40 0.39
CA GLU A 597 17.40 33.20 1.30
C GLU A 597 16.89 33.08 2.74
N PHE A 598 17.79 33.22 3.71
CA PHE A 598 17.46 33.03 5.12
C PHE A 598 17.77 34.26 5.94
N GLU A 599 16.83 34.61 6.82
CA GLU A 599 17.00 35.55 7.90
C GLU A 599 17.03 34.79 9.23
N ALA A 600 17.99 35.14 10.09
CA ALA A 600 18.05 34.60 11.44
C ALA A 600 17.27 35.50 12.40
N VAL A 601 16.26 34.94 13.05
CA VAL A 601 15.40 35.62 14.01
C VAL A 601 15.76 35.15 15.41
N MET A 602 16.17 36.10 16.26
CA MET A 602 16.50 35.80 17.65
C MET A 602 15.26 35.44 18.46
N LYS A 603 15.29 34.28 19.12
CA LYS A 603 14.19 33.73 19.91
C LYS A 603 14.69 33.12 21.21
N MET A 604 13.80 33.06 22.18
CA MET A 604 14.03 32.43 23.46
C MET A 604 13.46 31.01 23.40
N ASN A 605 14.34 30.01 23.47
CA ASN A 605 13.95 28.61 23.38
C ASN A 605 14.56 27.82 24.53
N SER A 606 13.73 27.10 25.27
CA SER A 606 14.18 26.08 26.22
C SER A 606 14.80 24.90 25.47
N HIS A 607 15.89 24.37 25.98
CA HIS A 607 16.59 23.25 25.34
C HIS A 607 17.25 22.34 26.36
N VAL A 608 17.58 21.14 25.91
CA VAL A 608 18.32 20.14 26.69
C VAL A 608 19.75 20.04 26.16
N GLN A 609 20.72 19.98 27.06
CA GLN A 609 22.12 19.80 26.71
C GLN A 609 22.82 18.79 27.62
N MET A 610 23.85 18.15 27.10
CA MET A 610 24.68 17.20 27.86
C MET A 610 25.76 17.98 28.62
N VAL A 611 25.70 17.97 29.96
CA VAL A 611 26.71 18.57 30.84
C VAL A 611 27.22 17.47 31.76
N GLU A 612 28.54 17.25 31.78
CA GLU A 612 29.17 16.23 32.66
C GLU A 612 28.58 14.80 32.55
N LYS A 613 28.01 14.45 31.38
CA LYS A 613 27.30 13.18 31.07
C LYS A 613 25.88 13.07 31.64
N GLU A 614 25.32 14.16 32.13
CA GLU A 614 23.92 14.27 32.51
C GLU A 614 23.18 15.22 31.57
N TRP A 615 21.92 14.93 31.31
CA TRP A 615 21.05 15.79 30.52
C TRP A 615 20.46 16.86 31.41
N VAL A 616 20.77 18.12 31.11
CA VAL A 616 20.30 19.28 31.86
C VAL A 616 19.40 20.12 30.96
N GLU A 617 18.21 20.44 31.47
CA GLU A 617 17.31 21.39 30.84
C GLU A 617 17.77 22.82 31.14
N SER A 618 17.84 23.64 30.11
CA SER A 618 18.20 25.05 30.18
C SER A 618 16.99 25.88 29.77
N VAL A 619 16.51 26.71 30.69
CA VAL A 619 15.44 27.67 30.46
C VAL A 619 16.06 29.07 30.44
N PRO A 620 16.23 29.68 29.26
CA PRO A 620 16.86 30.99 29.13
C PRO A 620 15.94 32.11 29.63
N THR A 621 16.53 33.22 30.11
CA THR A 621 15.81 34.45 30.49
C THR A 621 15.86 35.54 29.41
N GLU A 622 16.72 35.36 28.41
CA GLU A 622 16.92 36.26 27.27
C GLU A 622 17.02 35.43 25.97
N PRO A 623 16.84 36.03 24.78
CA PRO A 623 17.00 35.29 23.52
C PRO A 623 18.37 34.61 23.40
N ASN A 624 18.36 33.27 23.39
CA ASN A 624 19.55 32.41 23.40
C ASN A 624 19.77 31.64 22.08
N SER A 625 18.88 31.84 21.12
CA SER A 625 18.79 31.01 19.92
C SER A 625 18.38 31.81 18.69
N SER A 626 18.72 31.28 17.52
CA SER A 626 18.29 31.80 16.23
C SER A 626 17.42 30.77 15.53
N GLU A 627 16.24 31.19 15.13
CA GLU A 627 15.37 30.48 14.19
C GLU A 627 15.61 31.02 12.78
N PHE A 628 15.64 30.14 11.78
CA PHE A 628 15.84 30.54 10.40
C PHE A 628 14.49 30.70 9.70
N ARG A 629 14.23 31.89 9.19
CA ARG A 629 13.03 32.20 8.42
C ARG A 629 13.40 32.58 6.98
N SER A 630 12.51 32.28 6.06
CA SER A 630 12.61 32.61 4.64
C SER A 630 11.27 33.10 4.17
N ASP A 631 11.27 34.22 3.47
CA ASP A 631 10.08 34.77 2.84
C ASP A 631 10.08 34.41 1.36
N ILE A 632 8.93 33.98 0.85
CA ILE A 632 8.74 33.67 -0.58
C ILE A 632 9.08 34.88 -1.46
N TYR A 633 8.87 36.12 -0.99
CA TYR A 633 9.17 37.32 -1.77
C TYR A 633 10.69 37.52 -1.94
N GLY A 634 11.54 36.79 -1.19
CA GLY A 634 13.00 36.84 -1.34
C GLY A 634 13.49 36.45 -2.73
N VAL A 635 12.65 35.76 -3.52
CA VAL A 635 13.00 35.34 -4.89
C VAL A 635 12.80 36.42 -5.95
N LEU A 636 12.23 37.58 -5.60
CA LEU A 636 12.02 38.67 -6.56
C LEU A 636 13.34 39.18 -7.16
N GLY A 637 14.45 39.08 -6.42
CA GLY A 637 15.79 39.40 -6.91
C GLY A 637 16.34 38.45 -7.97
N GLU A 638 15.79 37.22 -8.09
CA GLU A 638 16.21 36.20 -9.04
C GLU A 638 15.47 36.29 -10.40
N CYS A 639 14.55 37.24 -10.53
CA CYS A 639 13.86 37.55 -11.79
C CYS A 639 14.84 38.09 -12.82
N SER A 640 14.64 37.71 -14.08
CA SER A 640 15.53 38.13 -15.19
C SER A 640 15.55 39.64 -15.38
N SER A 641 14.44 40.30 -15.07
CA SER A 641 14.33 41.75 -14.97
C SER A 641 13.13 42.11 -14.09
N PRO A 642 13.10 43.29 -13.47
CA PRO A 642 11.92 43.70 -12.71
C PRO A 642 10.65 43.88 -13.55
N ALA A 643 10.78 44.08 -14.88
CA ALA A 643 9.63 44.13 -15.79
C ALA A 643 8.96 42.75 -15.99
N LYS A 644 9.59 41.67 -15.51
CA LYS A 644 9.01 40.32 -15.47
C LYS A 644 8.25 40.03 -14.17
N ILE A 645 7.98 41.05 -13.37
CA ILE A 645 7.16 40.96 -12.16
C ILE A 645 5.88 41.75 -12.43
N CYS A 646 4.74 41.07 -12.34
CA CYS A 646 3.42 41.66 -12.45
C CYS A 646 2.84 41.92 -11.07
N LEU A 647 2.27 43.11 -10.87
CA LEU A 647 1.63 43.52 -9.63
C LEU A 647 0.15 43.82 -9.88
N MET A 648 -0.73 43.14 -9.14
CA MET A 648 -2.16 43.40 -9.15
C MET A 648 -2.58 43.97 -7.80
N ASN A 649 -2.90 45.25 -7.75
CA ASN A 649 -3.43 45.87 -6.53
C ASN A 649 -4.94 45.67 -6.49
N ILE A 650 -5.43 45.15 -5.37
CA ILE A 650 -6.86 44.99 -5.10
C ILE A 650 -7.33 46.19 -4.29
N THR A 651 -8.14 47.04 -4.93
CA THR A 651 -8.80 48.18 -4.27
C THR A 651 -10.11 47.73 -3.64
N VAL A 652 -10.39 48.21 -2.44
CA VAL A 652 -11.63 47.93 -1.69
C VAL A 652 -12.80 48.67 -2.30
#